data_AF-A0A6B3R465-F1
#
_entry.id   AF-A0A6B3R465-F1
#
_cell.length_a   1.000
_cell.length_b   1.000
_cell.length_c   1.000
_cell.angle_alpha   90.00
_cell.angle_beta   90.00
_cell.angle_gamma   90.00
#
_symmetry.space_group_name_H-M   'P 1'
#
loop_
_entity.id
_entity.type
_entity.pdbx_description
1 polymer ?
#
loop_
_entity_poly.entity_id
_entity_poly.type
_entity_poly.pdbx_seq_one_letter_code
_entity_poly.pdbx_strand_id
1 'polypeptide(L)'
;MRPLFIMICFCLGLSACQFDSKGVQGKLIDFIPSKSVLILESENLSRSVEELTATELFQNNASLPVFKDIQDKFKFIRYFDLDAEAFLAVTPIGERELATSLIIEDRYLQLDSLQLTKQKEIDYAGQVISEFELDQATFYSTLIEQVRISSESKLIIENVIRAYNNQFKFDELFYKAHKAATGETSAFINLEEAHYLYKNEFDDLNAKSLKGLGKWLSIDLEISKGSYTWSGAILSNAASKKLDLFSGTSPSAFRLHEVTPVNATGFLSLTFSDFESLQNNRADQNHTATSPFRFIFEDSKQVGAIALENGALVYDMLSSNVTRTLDSLSMKVQQETTFRNQTIYTFQPENVFADFSPLLSNHKFSVFTVYDSHFLFAKNQEALESILININNRSVLSESSSFQDAVDKMSASAHMVWGGQLEAIVDQLENSAAEDFAANFKNFSAEGYSSVIMQATQEDNFAFVNGILSKTRSEAKSEEAIQVKRIKLDHSIATEPSLFTNWRTRQKDIAVQDETNTLHLIAQDGKTIWTKPLDSRIVGEILTLDIYRNTRLQMAFTTQNKLYVIDKNGNSVAPFPLEFKDFISEGLAIFDYDQNGKYRFVVVQGDEVLMFNKEGKLVKGFDFKSGSKIQRTPQHIRIGRKDYILVENEQGLNILNRTGGVRVNPKQSISTSGNAWGLHNASFTGTDAEGNRIEISQSGAVKTTAMDLSDNHFIAVSPKHVVTFSENKLSINGVTKTLDYGLYLPPQIYEQANRTYFSIVDQQADKVYLFDEQAELVSGFPVFGNSHIELDLRAPTALNFIVKGDDNAILIYNKSL
;
A
#
# COMPACT_ATOMS: atom_id res chain seq x y z
N MET A 1 10.69 10.35 -1.54
CA MET A 1 11.73 9.99 -2.52
C MET A 1 11.93 11.16 -3.46
N ARG A 2 12.52 12.25 -2.99
CA ARG A 2 13.97 12.35 -3.20
C ARG A 2 14.95 11.66 -2.22
N PRO A 3 14.57 10.97 -1.12
CA PRO A 3 15.46 9.95 -0.52
C PRO A 3 15.91 8.84 -1.50
N LEU A 4 15.03 8.30 -2.35
CA LEU A 4 15.48 7.38 -3.41
C LEU A 4 16.21 8.10 -4.56
N PHE A 5 15.94 9.38 -4.82
CA PHE A 5 16.68 10.18 -5.82
C PHE A 5 18.11 10.46 -5.34
N ILE A 6 18.29 10.70 -4.04
CA ILE A 6 19.57 10.64 -3.34
C ILE A 6 20.17 9.25 -3.59
N MET A 7 19.40 8.18 -3.34
CA MET A 7 19.82 6.79 -3.61
C MET A 7 20.06 6.40 -5.09
N ILE A 8 19.79 7.28 -6.06
CA ILE A 8 19.97 7.04 -7.50
C ILE A 8 21.00 8.03 -8.10
N CYS A 9 21.11 9.24 -7.55
CA CYS A 9 22.30 10.07 -7.66
C CYS A 9 23.53 9.42 -6.98
N PHE A 10 23.35 8.40 -6.13
CA PHE A 10 24.43 7.58 -5.58
C PHE A 10 25.16 6.70 -6.61
N CYS A 11 24.63 6.48 -7.82
CA CYS A 11 25.09 5.43 -8.73
C CYS A 11 26.48 5.63 -9.37
N LEU A 12 27.34 6.50 -8.83
CA LEU A 12 28.64 6.90 -9.38
C LEU A 12 29.65 7.23 -8.23
N GLY A 13 30.13 6.19 -7.52
CA GLY A 13 30.99 6.23 -6.30
C GLY A 13 32.50 5.89 -6.50
N LEU A 14 33.22 5.13 -5.63
CA LEU A 14 33.78 5.68 -4.36
C LEU A 14 35.08 5.06 -3.72
N SER A 15 35.86 5.89 -2.95
CA SER A 15 36.97 5.68 -1.92
C SER A 15 38.46 6.05 -2.22
N ALA A 16 39.43 5.79 -1.31
CA ALA A 16 40.84 5.47 -1.64
C ALA A 16 41.81 6.52 -2.29
N CYS A 17 42.66 7.34 -1.62
CA CYS A 17 43.52 6.97 -0.47
C CYS A 17 44.23 8.13 0.30
N GLN A 18 44.19 8.03 1.64
CA GLN A 18 45.04 8.64 2.68
C GLN A 18 46.00 9.80 2.32
N PHE A 19 45.84 10.98 2.96
CA PHE A 19 47.00 11.85 3.22
C PHE A 19 46.93 12.70 4.51
N ASP A 20 48.11 12.93 5.09
CA ASP A 20 48.41 13.65 6.34
C ASP A 20 47.84 15.09 6.43
N SER A 21 47.62 15.57 7.66
CA SER A 21 46.91 16.82 7.98
C SER A 21 47.85 18.01 8.18
N LYS A 22 48.73 18.29 7.21
CA LYS A 22 49.43 19.58 7.05
C LYS A 22 49.41 19.99 5.58
N GLY A 23 49.01 21.23 5.33
CA GLY A 23 48.41 21.62 4.05
C GLY A 23 49.37 21.75 2.87
N VAL A 24 48.87 21.28 1.73
CA VAL A 24 49.27 21.62 0.35
C VAL A 24 47.95 21.77 -0.42
N GLN A 25 47.81 22.75 -1.31
CA GLN A 25 46.66 22.79 -2.24
C GLN A 25 46.86 21.71 -3.31
N GLY A 26 45.78 21.13 -3.82
CA GLY A 26 45.85 20.23 -4.98
C GLY A 26 45.28 18.82 -4.79
N LYS A 27 44.48 18.57 -3.75
CA LYS A 27 43.68 17.34 -3.64
C LYS A 27 42.33 17.52 -4.33
N LEU A 28 41.73 16.44 -4.82
CA LEU A 28 40.42 16.44 -5.49
C LEU A 28 39.34 17.18 -4.69
N ILE A 29 39.28 16.93 -3.38
CA ILE A 29 38.36 17.55 -2.43
C ILE A 29 38.39 19.10 -2.41
N ASP A 30 39.52 19.73 -2.78
CA ASP A 30 39.65 21.19 -2.82
C ASP A 30 38.95 21.84 -4.03
N PHE A 31 38.58 21.05 -5.03
CA PHE A 31 37.98 21.52 -6.29
C PHE A 31 36.45 21.29 -6.37
N ILE A 32 35.84 20.77 -5.30
CA ILE A 32 34.38 20.61 -5.19
C ILE A 32 33.69 21.98 -5.36
N PRO A 33 32.67 22.12 -6.24
CA PRO A 33 31.99 23.39 -6.46
C PRO A 33 31.40 23.95 -5.16
N SER A 34 31.66 25.23 -4.86
CA SER A 34 31.42 25.88 -3.56
C SER A 34 29.97 25.94 -3.05
N LYS A 35 28.99 25.46 -3.83
CA LYS A 35 27.57 25.35 -3.47
C LYS A 35 27.01 23.93 -3.63
N SER A 36 27.87 22.91 -3.61
CA SER A 36 27.47 21.51 -3.69
C SER A 36 26.54 21.13 -2.54
N VAL A 37 25.41 20.50 -2.86
CA VAL A 37 24.37 20.12 -1.89
C VAL A 37 24.36 18.62 -1.61
N LEU A 38 24.71 17.82 -2.63
CA LEU A 38 25.04 16.40 -2.53
C LEU A 38 26.43 16.21 -3.13
N ILE A 39 27.30 15.50 -2.41
CA ILE A 39 28.66 15.13 -2.82
C ILE A 39 28.81 13.62 -2.62
N LEU A 40 29.58 12.99 -3.49
CA LEU A 40 29.94 11.58 -3.52
C LEU A 40 31.42 11.51 -3.97
N GLU A 41 32.21 10.54 -3.52
CA GLU A 41 33.66 10.39 -3.75
C GLU A 41 33.95 9.21 -4.76
N SER A 42 35.20 8.83 -5.09
CA SER A 42 35.73 7.74 -6.00
C SER A 42 37.21 7.50 -5.65
N GLU A 43 37.89 6.35 -5.82
CA GLU A 43 37.44 4.93 -5.92
C GLU A 43 37.42 4.23 -7.27
N ASN A 44 36.93 2.99 -7.23
CA ASN A 44 36.53 2.28 -8.42
C ASN A 44 35.09 2.69 -8.71
N LEU A 45 34.96 3.88 -9.30
CA LEU A 45 33.72 4.46 -9.81
C LEU A 45 32.99 3.47 -10.72
N SER A 46 33.72 2.68 -11.53
CA SER A 46 33.18 1.50 -12.23
C SER A 46 32.41 0.53 -11.31
N ARG A 47 33.02 0.09 -10.20
CA ARG A 47 32.45 -0.88 -9.26
C ARG A 47 31.27 -0.33 -8.46
N SER A 48 31.33 0.90 -7.96
CA SER A 48 30.16 1.47 -7.26
C SER A 48 28.96 1.66 -8.21
N VAL A 49 29.20 1.97 -9.50
CA VAL A 49 28.15 1.92 -10.53
C VAL A 49 27.63 0.48 -10.68
N GLU A 50 28.52 -0.49 -10.86
CA GLU A 50 28.15 -1.90 -11.09
C GLU A 50 27.32 -2.46 -9.93
N GLU A 51 27.77 -2.32 -8.68
CA GLU A 51 27.07 -2.81 -7.50
C GLU A 51 25.67 -2.19 -7.35
N LEU A 52 25.55 -0.85 -7.46
CA LEU A 52 24.27 -0.15 -7.31
C LEU A 52 23.28 -0.47 -8.44
N THR A 53 23.78 -0.60 -9.68
CA THR A 53 22.95 -0.88 -10.87
C THR A 53 22.62 -2.35 -11.06
N ALA A 54 23.37 -3.29 -10.48
CA ALA A 54 23.10 -4.73 -10.53
C ALA A 54 21.88 -5.17 -9.70
N THR A 55 21.32 -4.29 -8.86
CA THR A 55 20.17 -4.59 -8.01
C THR A 55 18.86 -4.73 -8.80
N GLU A 56 17.96 -5.59 -8.32
CA GLU A 56 16.59 -5.71 -8.87
C GLU A 56 15.83 -4.38 -8.80
N LEU A 57 16.02 -3.59 -7.74
CA LEU A 57 15.38 -2.28 -7.62
C LEU A 57 15.82 -1.31 -8.72
N PHE A 58 17.12 -1.25 -9.03
CA PHE A 58 17.60 -0.42 -10.13
C PHE A 58 17.10 -0.95 -11.47
N GLN A 59 17.28 -2.24 -11.76
CA GLN A 59 16.90 -2.84 -13.04
C GLN A 59 15.40 -2.71 -13.36
N ASN A 60 14.54 -2.89 -12.36
CA ASN A 60 13.09 -2.73 -12.52
C ASN A 60 12.67 -1.27 -12.81
N ASN A 61 13.46 -0.28 -12.38
CA ASN A 61 13.09 1.14 -12.40
C ASN A 61 13.91 2.00 -13.38
N ALA A 62 15.01 1.49 -13.95
CA ALA A 62 15.91 2.20 -14.86
C ALA A 62 15.24 2.79 -16.12
N SER A 63 14.00 2.40 -16.43
CA SER A 63 13.22 2.94 -17.54
C SER A 63 12.48 4.26 -17.23
N LEU A 64 12.37 4.66 -15.96
CA LEU A 64 11.65 5.86 -15.52
C LEU A 64 12.37 7.16 -15.95
N PRO A 65 11.65 8.30 -16.11
CA PRO A 65 12.25 9.53 -16.65
C PRO A 65 13.43 10.07 -15.82
N VAL A 66 13.35 9.99 -14.49
CA VAL A 66 14.40 10.42 -13.55
C VAL A 66 15.73 9.68 -13.74
N PHE A 67 15.72 8.37 -13.96
CA PHE A 67 16.95 7.62 -14.21
C PHE A 67 17.59 8.05 -15.53
N LYS A 68 16.78 8.37 -16.53
CA LYS A 68 17.24 8.87 -17.85
C LYS A 68 17.79 10.29 -17.76
N ASP A 69 17.17 11.20 -17.01
CA ASP A 69 17.71 12.55 -16.76
C ASP A 69 19.08 12.49 -16.06
N ILE A 70 19.24 11.59 -15.09
CA ILE A 70 20.52 11.38 -14.38
C ILE A 70 21.57 10.77 -15.33
N GLN A 71 21.22 9.72 -16.09
CA GLN A 71 22.10 9.14 -17.12
C GLN A 71 22.50 10.16 -18.18
N ASP A 72 21.56 11.01 -18.61
CA ASP A 72 21.78 12.03 -19.65
C ASP A 72 22.72 13.13 -19.18
N LYS A 73 22.60 13.60 -17.93
CA LYS A 73 23.54 14.56 -17.33
C LYS A 73 24.94 13.97 -17.20
N PHE A 74 25.05 12.72 -16.76
CA PHE A 74 26.34 12.03 -16.61
C PHE A 74 26.89 11.41 -17.91
N LYS A 75 26.29 11.67 -19.09
CA LYS A 75 26.80 11.19 -20.40
C LYS A 75 28.25 11.57 -20.70
N PHE A 76 28.83 12.57 -20.04
CA PHE A 76 30.24 12.94 -20.23
C PHE A 76 31.22 12.05 -19.47
N ILE A 77 30.77 11.31 -18.45
CA ILE A 77 31.64 10.48 -17.60
C ILE A 77 32.20 9.28 -18.38
N ARG A 78 31.55 8.82 -19.46
CA ARG A 78 32.08 7.78 -20.37
C ARG A 78 33.40 8.12 -21.09
N TYR A 79 33.84 9.37 -21.01
CA TYR A 79 35.13 9.84 -21.55
C TYR A 79 36.24 9.82 -20.48
N PHE A 80 36.02 9.13 -19.38
CA PHE A 80 36.94 8.98 -18.27
C PHE A 80 37.10 7.50 -17.94
N ASP A 81 38.31 7.14 -17.54
CA ASP A 81 38.59 5.93 -16.78
C ASP A 81 37.98 6.08 -15.39
N LEU A 82 37.24 5.08 -14.95
CA LEU A 82 36.47 5.10 -13.71
C LEU A 82 37.07 4.14 -12.66
N ASP A 83 38.25 3.57 -12.93
CA ASP A 83 39.04 2.83 -11.95
C ASP A 83 39.96 3.81 -11.17
N ALA A 84 39.40 4.88 -10.60
CA ALA A 84 40.10 6.14 -10.30
C ALA A 84 39.58 7.00 -9.10
N GLU A 85 40.50 7.57 -8.29
CA GLU A 85 40.13 8.58 -7.28
C GLU A 85 39.47 9.83 -7.93
N ALA A 86 38.27 10.18 -7.45
CA ALA A 86 37.39 11.23 -8.01
C ALA A 86 36.33 11.70 -6.98
N PHE A 87 35.51 12.68 -7.35
CA PHE A 87 34.30 13.10 -6.64
C PHE A 87 33.22 13.47 -7.65
N LEU A 88 31.97 13.15 -7.34
CA LEU A 88 30.80 13.78 -7.92
C LEU A 88 30.19 14.83 -7.00
N ALA A 89 29.68 15.90 -7.61
CA ALA A 89 28.93 16.93 -6.90
C ALA A 89 27.71 17.43 -7.68
N VAL A 90 26.58 17.53 -6.97
CA VAL A 90 25.33 18.13 -7.47
C VAL A 90 25.18 19.53 -6.88
N THR A 91 25.15 20.54 -7.75
CA THR A 91 25.18 21.97 -7.38
C THR A 91 24.01 22.74 -8.02
N PRO A 92 23.23 23.50 -7.24
CA PRO A 92 22.23 24.41 -7.78
C PRO A 92 22.86 25.54 -8.60
N ILE A 93 22.44 25.69 -9.85
CA ILE A 93 22.80 26.82 -10.73
C ILE A 93 21.69 27.88 -10.84
N GLY A 94 20.58 27.68 -10.13
CA GLY A 94 19.52 28.66 -9.93
C GLY A 94 18.46 28.18 -8.94
N GLU A 95 17.29 28.81 -8.94
CA GLU A 95 16.13 28.42 -8.12
C GLU A 95 15.49 27.07 -8.52
N ARG A 96 15.79 26.57 -9.72
CA ARG A 96 15.11 25.43 -10.36
C ARG A 96 16.02 24.39 -11.00
N GLU A 97 17.31 24.66 -11.11
CA GLU A 97 18.20 23.89 -11.98
C GLU A 97 19.40 23.39 -11.19
N LEU A 98 19.62 22.07 -11.26
CA LEU A 98 20.74 21.36 -10.64
C LEU A 98 21.68 20.93 -11.77
N ALA A 99 22.97 21.29 -11.64
CA ALA A 99 24.03 20.79 -12.50
C ALA A 99 24.90 19.78 -11.74
N THR A 100 25.44 18.83 -12.48
CA THR A 100 26.36 17.81 -11.98
C THR A 100 27.82 18.17 -12.26
N SER A 101 28.77 17.48 -11.64
CA SER A 101 30.19 17.61 -11.96
C SER A 101 30.97 16.40 -11.50
N LEU A 102 32.01 16.04 -12.27
CA LEU A 102 33.07 15.09 -11.93
C LEU A 102 34.35 15.88 -11.64
N ILE A 103 35.04 15.52 -10.56
CA ILE A 103 36.34 16.05 -10.15
C ILE A 103 37.27 14.84 -10.05
N ILE A 104 38.26 14.71 -10.92
CA ILE A 104 39.08 13.49 -11.09
C ILE A 104 40.52 13.87 -11.46
N GLU A 105 41.51 13.01 -11.22
CA GLU A 105 42.87 13.28 -11.71
C GLU A 105 42.93 13.26 -13.25
N ASP A 106 43.69 14.19 -13.84
CA ASP A 106 43.75 14.42 -15.30
C ASP A 106 44.13 13.17 -16.11
N ARG A 107 44.98 12.30 -15.54
CA ARG A 107 45.47 11.07 -16.16
C ARG A 107 44.37 10.07 -16.56
N TYR A 108 43.17 10.23 -16.02
CA TYR A 108 42.03 9.36 -16.28
C TYR A 108 41.12 9.87 -17.42
N LEU A 109 41.41 11.01 -18.05
CA LEU A 109 40.66 11.44 -19.25
C LEU A 109 40.97 10.51 -20.45
N GLN A 110 39.98 9.73 -20.87
CA GLN A 110 40.03 8.87 -22.05
C GLN A 110 39.35 9.53 -23.26
N LEU A 111 40.07 10.44 -23.93
CA LEU A 111 39.70 10.99 -25.24
C LEU A 111 40.73 10.65 -26.31
N ASP A 112 40.25 10.25 -27.49
CA ASP A 112 41.12 10.03 -28.65
C ASP A 112 41.60 11.36 -29.28
N SER A 113 42.64 11.28 -30.12
CA SER A 113 43.26 12.48 -30.72
C SER A 113 42.32 13.26 -31.66
N LEU A 114 41.28 12.63 -32.23
CA LEU A 114 40.26 13.30 -33.05
C LEU A 114 39.20 13.97 -32.16
N GLN A 115 38.82 13.34 -31.05
CA GLN A 115 37.90 13.91 -30.06
C GLN A 115 38.52 15.15 -29.39
N LEU A 116 39.81 15.09 -29.01
CA LEU A 116 40.54 16.25 -28.47
C LEU A 116 40.58 17.42 -29.48
N THR A 117 40.77 17.16 -30.78
CA THR A 117 40.73 18.23 -31.82
C THR A 117 39.35 18.84 -32.07
N LYS A 118 38.27 18.35 -31.43
CA LYS A 118 36.94 18.96 -31.48
C LYS A 118 36.65 19.90 -30.31
N GLN A 119 37.57 20.04 -29.34
CA GLN A 119 37.36 20.96 -28.23
C GLN A 119 37.35 22.42 -28.69
N LYS A 120 36.48 23.22 -28.09
CA LYS A 120 36.45 24.68 -28.23
C LYS A 120 36.98 25.30 -26.94
N GLU A 121 38.16 25.90 -27.01
CA GLU A 121 38.81 26.56 -25.89
C GLU A 121 38.19 27.95 -25.62
N ILE A 122 37.98 28.25 -24.34
CA ILE A 122 37.38 29.48 -23.85
C ILE A 122 38.22 30.00 -22.68
N ASP A 123 38.95 31.09 -22.89
CA ASP A 123 39.68 31.79 -21.83
C ASP A 123 38.71 32.30 -20.75
N TYR A 124 38.97 31.96 -19.49
CA TYR A 124 38.16 32.40 -18.37
C TYR A 124 38.99 32.65 -17.11
N ALA A 125 39.08 33.91 -16.69
CA ALA A 125 39.78 34.35 -15.47
C ALA A 125 41.22 33.82 -15.32
N GLY A 126 41.93 33.60 -16.43
CA GLY A 126 43.31 33.08 -16.44
C GLY A 126 43.44 31.55 -16.46
N GLN A 127 42.32 30.82 -16.56
CA GLN A 127 42.27 29.38 -16.84
C GLN A 127 41.58 29.12 -18.18
N VAL A 128 41.80 27.95 -18.77
CA VAL A 128 41.11 27.53 -20.00
C VAL A 128 39.92 26.62 -19.64
N ILE A 129 38.77 26.88 -20.27
CA ILE A 129 37.62 25.96 -20.29
C ILE A 129 37.59 25.31 -21.67
N SER A 130 37.66 23.97 -21.71
CA SER A 130 37.42 23.18 -22.92
C SER A 130 35.95 22.80 -23.01
N GLU A 131 35.26 23.28 -24.04
CA GLU A 131 33.90 22.86 -24.41
C GLU A 131 33.98 21.70 -25.41
N PHE A 132 33.34 20.58 -25.07
CA PHE A 132 33.32 19.36 -25.86
C PHE A 132 31.90 19.05 -26.34
N GLU A 133 31.72 18.91 -27.66
CA GLU A 133 30.49 18.40 -28.28
C GLU A 133 30.73 16.97 -28.81
N LEU A 134 30.44 15.95 -28.00
CA LEU A 134 30.76 14.55 -28.29
C LEU A 134 29.52 13.66 -28.08
N ASP A 135 29.16 12.89 -29.13
CA ASP A 135 28.02 11.95 -29.14
C ASP A 135 26.73 12.52 -28.55
N GLN A 136 26.31 13.68 -29.07
CA GLN A 136 25.11 14.42 -28.66
C GLN A 136 25.07 14.86 -27.19
N ALA A 137 26.20 14.81 -26.48
CA ALA A 137 26.38 15.45 -25.18
C ALA A 137 27.33 16.65 -25.32
N THR A 138 26.98 17.78 -24.71
CA THR A 138 27.86 18.92 -24.53
C THR A 138 28.34 18.94 -23.08
N PHE A 139 29.65 19.04 -22.85
CA PHE A 139 30.20 19.25 -21.52
C PHE A 139 31.39 20.20 -21.53
N TYR A 140 31.68 20.75 -20.36
CA TYR A 140 32.71 21.74 -20.12
C TYR A 140 33.72 21.14 -19.15
N SER A 141 35.01 21.30 -19.43
CA SER A 141 36.10 20.79 -18.62
C SER A 141 37.15 21.87 -18.37
N THR A 142 37.77 21.86 -17.20
CA THR A 142 38.98 22.65 -16.92
C THR A 142 40.00 21.76 -16.20
N LEU A 143 41.28 22.04 -16.40
CA LEU A 143 42.39 21.38 -15.71
C LEU A 143 43.06 22.41 -14.82
N ILE A 144 43.10 22.16 -13.51
CA ILE A 144 43.79 22.98 -12.53
C ILE A 144 44.79 22.09 -11.79
N GLU A 145 46.07 22.44 -11.85
CA GLU A 145 47.20 21.65 -11.34
C GLU A 145 47.25 20.24 -11.96
N GLN A 146 46.71 19.21 -11.30
CA GLN A 146 46.58 17.84 -11.82
C GLN A 146 45.12 17.33 -11.77
N VAL A 147 44.18 18.18 -11.37
CA VAL A 147 42.77 17.85 -11.18
C VAL A 147 41.95 18.39 -12.34
N ARG A 148 41.21 17.50 -12.98
CA ARG A 148 40.26 17.80 -14.04
C ARG A 148 38.85 17.89 -13.46
N ILE A 149 38.21 19.04 -13.66
CA ILE A 149 36.83 19.28 -13.25
C ILE A 149 35.98 19.37 -14.51
N SER A 150 34.92 18.56 -14.60
CA SER A 150 34.06 18.47 -15.78
C SER A 150 32.57 18.46 -15.40
N SER A 151 31.74 19.11 -16.20
CA SER A 151 30.30 19.32 -15.92
C SER A 151 29.54 19.55 -17.22
N GLU A 152 28.26 19.17 -17.29
CA GLU A 152 27.36 19.60 -18.36
C GLU A 152 27.10 21.13 -18.35
N SER A 153 27.41 21.81 -17.24
CA SER A 153 27.21 23.26 -17.07
C SER A 153 28.51 24.06 -17.02
N LYS A 154 28.70 24.93 -18.01
CA LYS A 154 29.79 25.93 -18.05
C LYS A 154 29.84 26.78 -16.77
N LEU A 155 28.69 27.08 -16.16
CA LEU A 155 28.61 27.91 -14.97
C LEU A 155 29.23 27.24 -13.73
N ILE A 156 29.21 25.91 -13.65
CA ILE A 156 29.92 25.16 -12.59
C ILE A 156 31.43 25.30 -12.77
N ILE A 157 31.93 25.14 -13.99
CA ILE A 157 33.36 25.31 -14.29
C ILE A 157 33.83 26.75 -14.00
N GLU A 158 33.04 27.76 -14.40
CA GLU A 158 33.29 29.16 -14.03
C GLU A 158 33.27 29.39 -12.51
N ASN A 159 32.39 28.71 -11.76
CA ASN A 159 32.36 28.79 -10.30
C ASN A 159 33.61 28.19 -9.65
N VAL A 160 34.08 27.04 -10.13
CA VAL A 160 35.28 26.35 -9.62
C VAL A 160 36.54 27.19 -9.89
N ILE A 161 36.69 27.72 -11.10
CA ILE A 161 37.81 28.63 -11.43
C ILE A 161 37.78 29.88 -10.55
N ARG A 162 36.59 30.48 -10.33
CA ARG A 162 36.44 31.63 -9.42
C ARG A 162 36.73 31.26 -7.96
N ALA A 163 36.38 30.06 -7.50
CA ALA A 163 36.69 29.60 -6.15
C ALA A 163 38.21 29.44 -5.96
N TYR A 164 38.86 28.69 -6.83
CA TYR A 164 40.31 28.45 -6.82
C TYR A 164 41.11 29.76 -6.87
N ASN A 165 40.82 30.65 -7.84
CA ASN A 165 41.54 31.91 -8.01
C ASN A 165 41.40 32.88 -6.81
N ASN A 166 40.31 32.78 -6.04
CA ASN A 166 40.10 33.58 -4.82
C ASN A 166 40.55 32.85 -3.54
N GLN A 167 41.21 31.68 -3.65
CA GLN A 167 41.60 30.82 -2.53
C GLN A 167 40.41 30.49 -1.61
N PHE A 168 39.21 30.31 -2.19
CA PHE A 168 38.03 29.91 -1.46
C PHE A 168 38.23 28.53 -0.84
N LYS A 169 37.98 28.41 0.46
CA LYS A 169 37.92 27.13 1.16
C LYS A 169 36.49 26.64 1.21
N PHE A 170 36.30 25.34 0.98
CA PHE A 170 35.01 24.70 1.25
C PHE A 170 34.70 24.72 2.76
N ASP A 171 33.47 24.35 3.14
CA ASP A 171 32.99 24.41 4.52
C ASP A 171 33.88 23.61 5.49
N GLU A 172 34.39 24.24 6.54
CA GLU A 172 35.26 23.57 7.53
C GLU A 172 34.57 22.37 8.22
N LEU A 173 33.24 22.35 8.23
CA LEU A 173 32.47 21.21 8.73
C LEU A 173 32.40 20.05 7.73
N PHE A 174 32.40 20.32 6.42
CA PHE A 174 32.44 19.27 5.41
C PHE A 174 33.74 18.49 5.50
N TYR A 175 34.90 19.14 5.69
CA TYR A 175 36.17 18.44 5.90
C TYR A 175 36.18 17.56 7.17
N LYS A 176 35.31 17.82 8.16
CA LYS A 176 35.09 16.93 9.32
C LYS A 176 34.13 15.78 8.97
N ALA A 177 33.08 16.07 8.19
CA ALA A 177 32.11 15.09 7.71
C ALA A 177 32.77 14.05 6.79
N HIS A 178 33.61 14.52 5.87
CA HIS A 178 34.53 13.74 5.03
C HIS A 178 35.43 12.83 5.87
N LYS A 179 36.17 13.40 6.84
CA LYS A 179 37.04 12.62 7.73
C LYS A 179 36.29 11.62 8.64
N ALA A 180 34.97 11.76 8.80
CA ALA A 180 34.14 10.82 9.56
C ALA A 180 33.62 9.65 8.72
N ALA A 181 33.68 9.75 7.38
CA ALA A 181 33.42 8.64 6.47
C ALA A 181 34.64 7.71 6.37
N THR A 182 34.38 6.43 6.13
CA THR A 182 35.40 5.36 6.15
C THR A 182 35.15 4.23 5.15
N GLY A 183 34.00 4.21 4.48
CA GLY A 183 33.57 3.11 3.63
C GLY A 183 34.23 3.10 2.26
N GLU A 184 34.05 1.99 1.55
CA GLU A 184 34.27 1.96 0.09
C GLU A 184 33.23 2.81 -0.66
N THR A 185 32.17 3.31 -0.02
CA THR A 185 31.24 4.30 -0.59
C THR A 185 30.69 5.23 0.50
N SER A 186 30.72 6.56 0.29
CA SER A 186 30.44 7.63 1.24
C SER A 186 29.75 8.86 0.61
N ALA A 187 28.50 9.15 0.95
CA ALA A 187 27.77 10.32 0.48
C ALA A 187 27.67 11.43 1.54
N PHE A 188 27.77 12.68 1.09
CA PHE A 188 27.70 13.87 1.94
C PHE A 188 26.57 14.79 1.50
N ILE A 189 25.65 15.14 2.40
CA ILE A 189 24.48 15.98 2.09
C ILE A 189 24.45 17.21 3.00
N ASN A 190 24.40 18.40 2.39
CA ASN A 190 24.18 19.65 3.09
C ASN A 190 22.70 19.75 3.48
N LEU A 191 22.38 19.53 4.76
CA LEU A 191 21.01 19.47 5.27
C LEU A 191 20.31 20.85 5.33
N GLU A 192 21.05 21.95 5.26
CA GLU A 192 20.47 23.29 5.16
C GLU A 192 19.99 23.57 3.72
N GLU A 193 20.78 23.14 2.73
CA GLU A 193 20.52 23.37 1.30
C GLU A 193 19.84 22.18 0.60
N ALA A 194 19.65 21.04 1.26
CA ALA A 194 18.98 19.83 0.75
C ALA A 194 17.59 20.07 0.17
N HIS A 195 16.97 21.22 0.46
CA HIS A 195 15.72 21.65 -0.13
C HIS A 195 15.81 21.90 -1.66
N TYR A 196 16.97 22.24 -2.22
CA TYR A 196 17.16 22.23 -3.68
C TYR A 196 17.00 20.81 -4.26
N LEU A 197 17.19 19.77 -3.45
CA LEU A 197 16.92 18.37 -3.78
C LEU A 197 15.47 17.95 -3.45
N TYR A 198 14.45 18.82 -3.63
CA TYR A 198 13.01 18.46 -3.76
C TYR A 198 12.03 19.65 -3.99
N LYS A 199 12.47 20.90 -3.88
CA LYS A 199 11.62 22.12 -3.88
C LYS A 199 10.74 22.36 -5.13
N ASN A 200 11.05 21.79 -6.28
CA ASN A 200 10.30 22.02 -7.53
C ASN A 200 9.57 20.76 -8.03
N GLU A 201 9.69 19.65 -7.30
CA GLU A 201 9.26 18.32 -7.73
C GLU A 201 7.97 17.85 -7.04
N PHE A 202 7.56 18.55 -5.98
CA PHE A 202 6.40 18.23 -5.16
C PHE A 202 5.70 19.52 -4.71
N ASP A 203 4.37 19.56 -4.76
CA ASP A 203 3.61 20.77 -4.41
C ASP A 203 3.53 20.98 -2.89
N ASP A 204 3.34 19.90 -2.12
CA ASP A 204 3.09 19.95 -0.66
C ASP A 204 4.20 19.29 0.20
N LEU A 205 5.28 18.76 -0.39
CA LEU A 205 6.30 17.99 0.35
C LEU A 205 7.21 18.89 1.22
N ASN A 206 6.76 19.11 2.44
CA ASN A 206 7.37 20.03 3.38
C ASN A 206 8.33 19.29 4.34
N ALA A 207 9.57 19.03 3.91
CA ALA A 207 10.58 18.29 4.69
C ALA A 207 11.18 19.05 5.91
N LYS A 208 10.31 19.69 6.70
CA LYS A 208 10.56 20.20 8.06
C LYS A 208 11.14 19.16 9.01
N SER A 209 11.01 17.87 8.69
CA SER A 209 11.68 16.77 9.39
C SER A 209 13.20 16.93 9.38
N LEU A 210 13.81 17.07 8.19
CA LEU A 210 15.25 17.20 8.00
C LEU A 210 15.82 18.54 8.49
N LYS A 211 15.05 19.62 8.33
CA LYS A 211 15.51 20.97 8.69
C LYS A 211 15.84 21.07 10.19
N GLY A 212 17.11 21.36 10.49
CA GLY A 212 17.60 21.53 11.85
C GLY A 212 18.09 20.27 12.54
N LEU A 213 18.22 19.13 11.84
CA LEU A 213 18.94 17.95 12.34
C LEU A 213 20.45 18.20 12.45
N GLY A 214 21.02 19.00 11.55
CA GLY A 214 22.42 19.39 11.52
C GLY A 214 22.70 20.21 10.26
N LYS A 215 23.98 20.29 9.86
CA LYS A 215 24.41 20.96 8.62
C LYS A 215 24.94 19.98 7.58
N TRP A 216 25.75 18.99 7.97
CA TRP A 216 26.18 17.93 7.06
C TRP A 216 25.74 16.56 7.58
N LEU A 217 25.12 15.79 6.71
CA LEU A 217 24.98 14.34 6.83
C LEU A 217 26.17 13.71 6.10
N SER A 218 26.90 12.84 6.78
CA SER A 218 27.93 11.97 6.21
C SER A 218 27.46 10.53 6.39
N ILE A 219 27.41 9.74 5.32
CA ILE A 219 27.00 8.34 5.36
C ILE A 219 27.86 7.48 4.45
N ASP A 220 28.49 6.46 5.02
CA ASP A 220 29.00 5.31 4.28
C ASP A 220 27.81 4.47 3.76
N LEU A 221 27.95 3.86 2.58
CA LEU A 221 26.93 3.09 1.84
C LEU A 221 27.46 1.68 1.55
N GLU A 222 26.65 0.65 1.73
CA GLU A 222 26.95 -0.75 1.43
C GLU A 222 25.72 -1.44 0.80
N ILE A 223 25.94 -2.41 -0.11
CA ILE A 223 24.87 -3.29 -0.62
C ILE A 223 25.00 -4.70 -0.02
N SER A 224 24.53 -4.86 1.21
CA SER A 224 24.62 -6.15 1.91
C SER A 224 23.48 -7.10 1.50
N LYS A 225 23.82 -8.18 0.78
CA LYS A 225 22.87 -9.21 0.30
C LYS A 225 21.72 -8.63 -0.55
N GLY A 226 21.97 -7.54 -1.25
CA GLY A 226 20.99 -6.82 -2.08
C GLY A 226 20.07 -5.86 -1.29
N SER A 227 20.13 -5.82 0.04
CA SER A 227 19.60 -4.66 0.79
C SER A 227 20.59 -3.50 0.63
N TYR A 228 20.09 -2.28 0.51
CA TYR A 228 20.94 -1.09 0.63
C TYR A 228 21.02 -0.72 2.11
N THR A 229 22.21 -0.51 2.63
CA THR A 229 22.47 -0.11 4.02
C THR A 229 23.38 1.11 4.04
N TRP A 230 23.21 1.96 5.05
CA TRP A 230 24.07 3.13 5.24
C TRP A 230 24.28 3.44 6.72
N SER A 231 25.46 3.94 7.06
CA SER A 231 25.89 4.26 8.43
C SER A 231 26.81 5.47 8.43
N GLY A 232 26.79 6.29 9.49
CA GLY A 232 27.64 7.49 9.54
C GLY A 232 27.22 8.48 10.61
N ALA A 233 27.37 9.78 10.32
CA ALA A 233 27.14 10.85 11.28
C ALA A 233 26.44 12.09 10.69
N ILE A 234 25.62 12.75 11.51
CA ILE A 234 25.17 14.14 11.30
C ILE A 234 26.05 15.06 12.13
N LEU A 235 26.63 16.07 11.48
CA LEU A 235 27.52 17.08 12.07
C LEU A 235 26.90 18.48 11.99
N SER A 236 27.25 19.34 12.96
CA SER A 236 26.80 20.74 13.02
C SER A 236 27.90 21.70 13.50
N ASN A 237 27.79 22.99 13.15
CA ASN A 237 28.72 24.05 13.59
C ASN A 237 28.24 24.81 14.84
N ALA A 238 26.97 24.63 15.19
CA ALA A 238 26.33 25.10 16.41
C ALA A 238 25.38 23.99 16.90
N ALA A 239 24.80 24.14 18.09
CA ALA A 239 23.89 23.13 18.64
C ALA A 239 22.81 22.70 17.63
N SER A 240 22.61 21.37 17.43
CA SER A 240 21.55 20.87 16.56
C SER A 240 20.20 21.28 17.14
N LYS A 241 19.36 21.92 16.30
CA LYS A 241 18.04 22.41 16.72
C LYS A 241 17.00 21.30 16.95
N LYS A 242 17.43 20.05 16.83
CA LYS A 242 16.63 18.85 17.08
C LYS A 242 17.41 17.80 17.84
N LEU A 243 18.59 17.40 17.37
CA LEU A 243 19.27 16.24 17.93
C LEU A 243 19.85 16.53 19.33
N ASP A 244 20.35 17.75 19.57
CA ASP A 244 20.79 18.19 20.90
C ASP A 244 19.63 18.38 21.90
N LEU A 245 18.36 18.28 21.47
CA LEU A 245 17.24 18.21 22.42
C LEU A 245 17.25 16.88 23.19
N PHE A 246 17.93 15.86 22.68
CA PHE A 246 18.17 14.59 23.35
C PHE A 246 19.45 14.58 24.21
N SER A 247 20.22 15.67 24.26
CA SER A 247 21.45 15.75 25.08
C SER A 247 21.17 15.44 26.55
N GLY A 248 21.96 14.55 27.15
CA GLY A 248 21.74 14.04 28.51
C GLY A 248 20.64 12.98 28.64
N THR A 249 19.89 12.67 27.58
CA THR A 249 18.92 11.56 27.57
C THR A 249 19.50 10.32 26.88
N SER A 250 19.20 9.13 27.39
CA SER A 250 19.54 7.86 26.74
C SER A 250 18.42 7.40 25.78
N PRO A 251 18.75 6.79 24.64
CA PRO A 251 17.77 6.23 23.72
C PRO A 251 17.22 4.88 24.22
N SER A 252 16.09 4.44 23.69
CA SER A 252 15.55 3.09 23.89
C SER A 252 15.19 2.40 22.57
N ALA A 253 14.80 1.12 22.65
CA ALA A 253 14.05 0.49 21.57
C ALA A 253 12.73 1.24 21.35
N PHE A 254 12.28 1.31 20.10
CA PHE A 254 11.02 1.95 19.72
C PHE A 254 9.89 0.91 19.61
N ARG A 255 8.75 1.18 20.26
CA ARG A 255 7.54 0.34 20.21
C ARG A 255 6.47 0.83 19.22
N LEU A 256 6.68 2.00 18.59
CA LEU A 256 5.68 2.62 17.69
C LEU A 256 5.21 1.69 16.55
N HIS A 257 6.06 0.74 16.12
CA HIS A 257 5.73 -0.22 15.07
C HIS A 257 4.63 -1.25 15.49
N GLU A 258 4.39 -1.44 16.79
CA GLU A 258 3.32 -2.30 17.33
C GLU A 258 1.90 -1.75 17.06
N VAL A 259 1.79 -0.43 16.80
CA VAL A 259 0.53 0.28 16.54
C VAL A 259 0.51 0.97 15.18
N THR A 260 1.61 0.94 14.42
CA THR A 260 1.71 1.54 13.08
C THR A 260 1.16 0.57 12.03
N PRO A 261 0.13 0.93 11.24
CA PRO A 261 -0.40 0.10 10.16
C PRO A 261 0.63 -0.23 9.08
N VAL A 262 0.52 -1.40 8.44
CA VAL A 262 1.41 -1.77 7.32
C VAL A 262 1.21 -0.89 6.07
N ASN A 263 0.02 -0.30 5.90
CA ASN A 263 -0.28 0.71 4.85
C ASN A 263 -0.07 2.17 5.33
N ALA A 264 0.64 2.39 6.43
CA ALA A 264 1.03 3.74 6.85
C ALA A 264 2.06 4.33 5.86
N THR A 265 1.83 5.56 5.40
CA THR A 265 2.72 6.27 4.46
C THR A 265 4.01 6.76 5.12
N GLY A 266 4.09 6.66 6.45
CA GLY A 266 5.32 6.71 7.22
C GLY A 266 5.08 6.89 8.72
N PHE A 267 6.12 6.66 9.53
CA PHE A 267 6.14 6.97 10.95
C PHE A 267 7.40 7.75 11.35
N LEU A 268 7.31 8.43 12.50
CA LEU A 268 8.43 8.99 13.24
C LEU A 268 8.23 8.65 14.73
N SER A 269 9.15 7.90 15.31
CA SER A 269 9.25 7.63 16.75
C SER A 269 10.40 8.43 17.36
N LEU A 270 10.17 8.96 18.56
CA LEU A 270 11.14 9.71 19.36
C LEU A 270 11.26 9.01 20.72
N THR A 271 12.46 8.54 21.10
CA THR A 271 12.71 7.88 22.39
C THR A 271 13.62 8.73 23.28
N PHE A 272 13.35 8.72 24.59
CA PHE A 272 14.09 9.49 25.59
C PHE A 272 13.99 8.83 26.97
N SER A 273 15.07 8.90 27.76
CA SER A 273 15.09 8.34 29.12
C SER A 273 14.42 9.22 30.16
N ASP A 274 14.38 10.54 29.92
CA ASP A 274 13.87 11.56 30.84
C ASP A 274 13.24 12.72 30.06
N PHE A 275 12.05 13.14 30.48
CA PHE A 275 11.33 14.26 29.88
C PHE A 275 11.80 15.62 30.43
N GLU A 276 12.30 15.70 31.67
CA GLU A 276 12.71 17.00 32.22
C GLU A 276 13.94 17.55 31.49
N SER A 277 14.95 16.71 31.26
CA SER A 277 16.17 17.05 30.50
C SER A 277 15.85 17.52 29.08
N LEU A 278 14.99 16.81 28.35
CA LEU A 278 14.56 17.20 26.99
C LEU A 278 13.91 18.61 26.99
N GLN A 279 13.17 18.93 28.04
CA GLN A 279 12.47 20.21 28.16
C GLN A 279 13.37 21.35 28.65
N ASN A 280 14.42 21.04 29.42
CA ASN A 280 15.49 21.98 29.73
C ASN A 280 16.30 22.32 28.47
N ASN A 281 16.70 21.33 27.67
CA ASN A 281 17.36 21.54 26.37
C ASN A 281 16.51 22.42 25.43
N ARG A 282 15.18 22.23 25.43
CA ARG A 282 14.24 23.11 24.69
C ARG A 282 14.22 24.54 25.23
N ALA A 283 14.26 24.74 26.54
CA ALA A 283 14.28 26.05 27.16
C ALA A 283 15.56 26.83 26.81
N ASP A 284 16.72 26.18 26.86
CA ASP A 284 18.01 26.75 26.45
C ASP A 284 18.02 27.12 24.96
N GLN A 285 17.37 26.32 24.10
CA GLN A 285 17.14 26.65 22.69
C GLN A 285 15.98 27.65 22.44
N ASN A 286 15.42 28.25 23.51
CA ASN A 286 14.37 29.27 23.48
C ASN A 286 13.02 28.77 22.87
N HIS A 287 12.72 27.48 22.97
CA HIS A 287 11.45 26.90 22.51
C HIS A 287 10.34 27.05 23.56
N THR A 288 9.46 28.04 23.35
CA THR A 288 8.42 28.44 24.32
C THR A 288 7.08 27.70 24.18
N ALA A 289 6.95 26.74 23.25
CA ALA A 289 5.71 25.99 23.06
C ALA A 289 5.52 24.93 24.17
N THR A 290 4.36 24.96 24.82
CA THR A 290 3.95 24.07 25.92
C THR A 290 2.50 23.62 25.75
N SER A 291 2.17 22.49 26.37
CA SER A 291 0.87 21.83 26.30
C SER A 291 0.13 21.89 27.64
N PRO A 292 -1.20 22.06 27.66
CA PRO A 292 -2.00 21.84 28.88
C PRO A 292 -2.03 20.38 29.33
N PHE A 293 -1.43 19.45 28.55
CA PHE A 293 -1.26 18.03 28.87
C PHE A 293 0.14 17.67 29.38
N ARG A 294 1.09 18.62 29.46
CA ARG A 294 2.52 18.40 29.80
C ARG A 294 2.81 17.30 30.84
N PHE A 295 2.02 17.25 31.91
CA PHE A 295 2.11 16.30 33.01
C PHE A 295 2.01 14.82 32.64
N ILE A 296 1.36 14.46 31.52
CA ILE A 296 1.26 13.04 31.09
C ILE A 296 2.61 12.48 30.60
N PHE A 297 3.50 13.33 30.10
CA PHE A 297 4.78 12.93 29.54
C PHE A 297 5.85 12.63 30.60
N GLU A 298 5.58 12.94 31.88
CA GLU A 298 6.42 12.51 33.02
C GLU A 298 6.52 10.98 33.14
N ASP A 299 5.44 10.26 32.80
CA ASP A 299 5.41 8.79 32.77
C ASP A 299 5.78 8.21 31.39
N SER A 300 6.23 9.04 30.43
CA SER A 300 6.51 8.61 29.05
C SER A 300 8.01 8.42 28.77
N LYS A 301 8.32 7.54 27.81
CA LYS A 301 9.68 7.34 27.26
C LYS A 301 9.72 7.31 25.72
N GLN A 302 8.55 7.37 25.08
CA GLN A 302 8.39 7.45 23.64
C GLN A 302 7.17 8.31 23.32
N VAL A 303 7.33 9.23 22.37
CA VAL A 303 6.21 9.79 21.61
C VAL A 303 6.44 9.58 20.12
N GLY A 304 5.39 9.60 19.32
CA GLY A 304 5.51 9.36 17.89
C GLY A 304 4.39 9.99 17.06
N ALA A 305 4.57 9.92 15.75
CA ALA A 305 3.60 10.32 14.75
C ALA A 305 3.52 9.25 13.65
N ILE A 306 2.30 8.89 13.27
CA ILE A 306 1.96 7.93 12.22
C ILE A 306 1.13 8.68 11.17
N ALA A 307 1.55 8.58 9.91
CA ALA A 307 0.78 9.05 8.76
C ALA A 307 0.01 7.88 8.15
N LEU A 308 -1.32 7.97 8.18
CA LEU A 308 -2.21 6.98 7.57
C LEU A 308 -2.34 7.23 6.05
N GLU A 309 -2.71 6.19 5.31
CA GLU A 309 -2.96 6.21 3.86
C GLU A 309 -3.89 7.35 3.40
N ASN A 310 -4.88 7.72 4.22
CA ASN A 310 -5.82 8.82 3.94
C ASN A 310 -5.30 10.22 4.34
N GLY A 311 -4.00 10.36 4.63
CA GLY A 311 -3.37 11.61 5.06
C GLY A 311 -3.70 12.04 6.50
N ALA A 312 -4.46 11.25 7.26
CA ALA A 312 -4.69 11.52 8.67
C ALA A 312 -3.43 11.26 9.50
N LEU A 313 -3.21 12.08 10.53
CA LEU A 313 -2.13 11.91 11.49
C LEU A 313 -2.67 11.39 12.82
N VAL A 314 -2.12 10.27 13.29
CA VAL A 314 -2.30 9.75 14.64
C VAL A 314 -0.98 9.94 15.38
N TYR A 315 -1.02 10.51 16.59
CA TYR A 315 0.17 10.70 17.42
C TYR A 315 0.13 9.72 18.59
N ASP A 316 1.28 9.14 18.92
CA ASP A 316 1.46 8.14 19.98
C ASP A 316 2.14 8.76 21.20
N MET A 317 1.76 8.28 22.38
CA MET A 317 2.55 8.37 23.59
C MET A 317 2.56 6.98 24.26
N LEU A 318 3.74 6.39 24.40
CA LEU A 318 3.94 5.22 25.22
C LEU A 318 4.00 5.65 26.70
N SER A 319 3.09 5.13 27.52
CA SER A 319 3.10 5.31 28.97
C SER A 319 3.76 4.14 29.69
N SER A 320 4.49 4.43 30.75
CA SER A 320 4.96 3.45 31.74
C SER A 320 3.98 3.20 32.89
N ASN A 321 2.88 3.96 32.97
CA ASN A 321 1.83 3.78 33.97
C ASN A 321 0.46 4.16 33.38
N VAL A 322 -0.11 3.22 32.62
CA VAL A 322 -1.36 3.39 31.87
C VAL A 322 -2.50 3.91 32.75
N THR A 323 -2.67 3.36 33.97
CA THR A 323 -3.71 3.80 34.90
C THR A 323 -3.52 5.26 35.32
N ARG A 324 -2.31 5.66 35.77
CA ARG A 324 -2.02 7.06 36.16
C ARG A 324 -2.22 8.02 34.98
N THR A 325 -1.82 7.63 33.77
CA THR A 325 -2.02 8.44 32.55
C THR A 325 -3.49 8.56 32.17
N LEU A 326 -4.28 7.49 32.27
CA LEU A 326 -5.70 7.51 31.94
C LEU A 326 -6.51 8.30 32.98
N ASP A 327 -6.27 8.10 34.28
CA ASP A 327 -6.86 8.90 35.35
C ASP A 327 -6.56 10.40 35.14
N SER A 328 -5.30 10.72 34.79
CA SER A 328 -4.83 12.07 34.45
C SER A 328 -5.56 12.69 33.26
N LEU A 329 -5.86 11.90 32.22
CA LEU A 329 -6.59 12.35 31.02
C LEU A 329 -8.10 12.41 31.23
N SER A 330 -8.68 11.56 32.09
CA SER A 330 -10.13 11.47 32.35
C SER A 330 -10.74 12.82 32.73
N MET A 331 -10.00 13.64 33.49
CA MET A 331 -10.39 15.00 33.90
C MET A 331 -10.56 16.00 32.73
N LYS A 332 -10.19 15.62 31.51
CA LYS A 332 -10.35 16.41 30.26
C LYS A 332 -11.42 15.83 29.33
N VAL A 333 -11.90 14.63 29.58
CA VAL A 333 -12.88 13.92 28.74
C VAL A 333 -14.25 14.60 28.86
N GLN A 334 -14.94 14.71 27.73
CA GLN A 334 -16.27 15.29 27.60
C GLN A 334 -17.30 14.27 27.12
N GLN A 335 -16.86 13.26 26.38
CA GLN A 335 -17.68 12.17 25.87
C GLN A 335 -16.82 10.93 25.66
N GLU A 336 -17.39 9.76 25.92
CA GLU A 336 -16.82 8.46 25.58
C GLU A 336 -17.68 7.80 24.50
N THR A 337 -17.03 7.13 23.55
CA THR A 337 -17.66 6.24 22.57
C THR A 337 -16.93 4.90 22.57
N THR A 338 -17.58 3.83 22.11
CA THR A 338 -16.95 2.50 22.02
C THR A 338 -16.84 2.07 20.57
N PHE A 339 -15.67 1.56 20.19
CA PHE A 339 -15.42 0.96 18.89
C PHE A 339 -14.69 -0.37 19.09
N ARG A 340 -15.35 -1.48 18.74
CA ARG A 340 -14.81 -2.86 18.85
C ARG A 340 -14.13 -3.15 20.19
N ASN A 341 -14.88 -2.95 21.28
CA ASN A 341 -14.46 -3.08 22.68
C ASN A 341 -13.37 -2.11 23.18
N GLN A 342 -12.90 -1.17 22.34
CA GLN A 342 -12.00 -0.09 22.76
C GLN A 342 -12.78 1.19 23.01
N THR A 343 -12.41 1.95 24.05
CA THR A 343 -13.01 3.26 24.34
C THR A 343 -12.26 4.37 23.61
N ILE A 344 -13.00 5.22 22.90
CA ILE A 344 -12.50 6.45 22.29
C ILE A 344 -13.02 7.63 23.13
N TYR A 345 -12.07 8.37 23.68
CA TYR A 345 -12.28 9.48 24.60
C TYR A 345 -12.21 10.79 23.83
N THR A 346 -13.27 11.60 23.88
CA THR A 346 -13.36 12.90 23.20
C THR A 346 -13.13 14.05 24.18
N PHE A 347 -12.33 15.04 23.78
CA PHE A 347 -11.97 16.23 24.56
C PHE A 347 -11.88 17.49 23.67
N GLN A 348 -11.66 18.66 24.28
CA GLN A 348 -11.56 19.92 23.51
C GLN A 348 -10.33 19.91 22.57
N PRO A 349 -10.43 20.42 21.33
CA PRO A 349 -9.33 20.41 20.37
C PRO A 349 -8.08 21.17 20.86
N GLU A 350 -7.05 20.44 21.28
CA GLU A 350 -5.88 20.98 22.00
C GLU A 350 -4.53 20.50 21.47
N ASN A 351 -3.50 21.32 21.71
CA ASN A 351 -2.13 21.11 21.23
C ASN A 351 -1.37 20.10 22.12
N VAL A 352 -1.86 18.85 22.21
CA VAL A 352 -1.38 17.84 23.19
C VAL A 352 0.15 17.69 23.20
N PHE A 353 0.80 17.68 22.03
CA PHE A 353 2.24 17.46 21.88
C PHE A 353 3.07 18.74 21.67
N ALA A 354 2.56 19.92 22.04
CA ALA A 354 3.28 21.20 21.87
C ALA A 354 4.67 21.23 22.55
N ASP A 355 4.82 20.51 23.66
CA ASP A 355 6.11 20.32 24.35
C ASP A 355 7.17 19.63 23.49
N PHE A 356 6.83 18.91 22.41
CA PHE A 356 7.80 18.25 21.52
C PHE A 356 8.15 19.06 20.27
N SER A 357 7.62 20.26 20.08
CA SER A 357 8.06 21.15 18.99
C SER A 357 9.49 21.65 19.24
N PRO A 358 10.46 21.53 18.31
CA PRO A 358 10.33 21.31 16.87
C PRO A 358 10.55 19.87 16.37
N LEU A 359 10.64 18.86 17.25
CA LEU A 359 10.76 17.44 16.86
C LEU A 359 9.46 16.95 16.19
N LEU A 360 8.31 17.22 16.83
CA LEU A 360 6.97 16.95 16.30
C LEU A 360 6.27 18.23 15.79
N SER A 361 5.36 18.08 14.83
CA SER A 361 4.53 19.19 14.35
C SER A 361 3.42 19.50 15.35
N ASN A 362 3.24 20.79 15.66
CA ASN A 362 2.21 21.21 16.59
C ASN A 362 0.80 21.16 15.94
N HIS A 363 0.03 20.12 16.26
CA HIS A 363 -1.34 19.93 15.80
C HIS A 363 -2.33 19.89 16.98
N LYS A 364 -3.56 20.31 16.73
CA LYS A 364 -4.68 20.10 17.65
C LYS A 364 -5.24 18.68 17.50
N PHE A 365 -5.41 18.01 18.62
CA PHE A 365 -6.04 16.69 18.76
C PHE A 365 -7.30 16.85 19.63
N SER A 366 -8.31 16.02 19.40
CA SER A 366 -9.64 16.12 20.04
C SER A 366 -10.19 14.76 20.49
N VAL A 367 -9.55 13.67 20.08
CA VAL A 367 -9.88 12.32 20.53
C VAL A 367 -8.60 11.56 20.90
N PHE A 368 -8.71 10.64 21.85
CA PHE A 368 -7.68 9.64 22.11
C PHE A 368 -8.28 8.25 22.38
N THR A 369 -7.48 7.20 22.24
CA THR A 369 -7.80 5.84 22.68
C THR A 369 -6.57 5.22 23.32
N VAL A 370 -6.74 4.12 24.05
CA VAL A 370 -5.66 3.41 24.76
C VAL A 370 -5.59 1.98 24.24
N TYR A 371 -4.40 1.51 23.88
CA TYR A 371 -4.15 0.13 23.47
C TYR A 371 -2.84 -0.37 24.07
N ASP A 372 -2.89 -1.42 24.91
CA ASP A 372 -1.79 -1.80 25.82
C ASP A 372 -1.23 -0.56 26.55
N SER A 373 -0.01 -0.14 26.20
CA SER A 373 0.74 0.97 26.78
C SER A 373 0.65 2.27 25.95
N HIS A 374 0.02 2.21 24.78
CA HIS A 374 -0.05 3.29 23.80
C HIS A 374 -1.28 4.17 24.00
N PHE A 375 -1.07 5.49 24.08
CA PHE A 375 -2.11 6.51 24.03
C PHE A 375 -2.11 7.15 22.65
N LEU A 376 -3.09 6.79 21.83
CA LEU A 376 -3.20 7.17 20.42
C LEU A 376 -4.16 8.36 20.28
N PHE A 377 -3.64 9.52 19.86
CA PHE A 377 -4.36 10.79 19.72
C PHE A 377 -4.63 11.13 18.26
N ALA A 378 -5.83 11.64 17.93
CA ALA A 378 -6.17 12.09 16.57
C ALA A 378 -7.04 13.35 16.53
N LYS A 379 -7.23 13.89 15.31
CA LYS A 379 -8.09 15.04 15.00
C LYS A 379 -9.60 14.70 15.00
N ASN A 380 -9.94 13.43 14.81
CA ASN A 380 -11.32 12.93 14.72
C ASN A 380 -11.36 11.43 15.07
N GLN A 381 -12.56 10.93 15.43
CA GLN A 381 -12.77 9.52 15.79
C GLN A 381 -12.41 8.56 14.64
N GLU A 382 -12.64 8.95 13.39
CA GLU A 382 -12.41 8.13 12.20
C GLU A 382 -10.94 7.68 12.01
N ALA A 383 -9.97 8.55 12.32
CA ALA A 383 -8.55 8.18 12.29
C ALA A 383 -8.20 7.14 13.36
N LEU A 384 -8.86 7.16 14.52
CA LEU A 384 -8.70 6.14 15.56
C LEU A 384 -9.46 4.85 15.22
N GLU A 385 -10.66 4.92 14.64
CA GLU A 385 -11.34 3.75 14.07
C GLU A 385 -10.43 3.05 13.03
N SER A 386 -9.75 3.82 12.18
CA SER A 386 -8.85 3.30 11.14
C SER A 386 -7.60 2.61 11.69
N ILE A 387 -6.95 3.16 12.72
CA ILE A 387 -5.77 2.53 13.34
C ILE A 387 -6.17 1.31 14.18
N LEU A 388 -7.30 1.38 14.90
CA LEU A 388 -7.84 0.25 15.68
C LEU A 388 -8.29 -0.91 14.78
N ILE A 389 -8.81 -0.66 13.57
CA ILE A 389 -9.08 -1.72 12.59
C ILE A 389 -7.79 -2.45 12.20
N ASN A 390 -6.69 -1.73 11.99
CA ASN A 390 -5.41 -2.34 11.63
C ASN A 390 -4.81 -3.16 12.79
N ILE A 391 -4.79 -2.59 13.99
CA ILE A 391 -4.35 -3.27 15.23
C ILE A 391 -5.17 -4.56 15.46
N ASN A 392 -6.50 -4.48 15.43
CA ASN A 392 -7.37 -5.64 15.66
C ASN A 392 -7.27 -6.74 14.57
N ASN A 393 -6.76 -6.42 13.38
CA ASN A 393 -6.51 -7.39 12.30
C ASN A 393 -5.04 -7.86 12.23
N ARG A 394 -4.17 -7.48 13.18
CA ARG A 394 -2.71 -7.72 13.10
C ARG A 394 -2.06 -7.16 11.82
N SER A 395 -2.63 -6.08 11.29
CA SER A 395 -2.19 -5.34 10.09
C SER A 395 -1.25 -4.20 10.47
N VAL A 396 -0.22 -4.50 11.29
CA VAL A 396 0.72 -3.53 11.86
C VAL A 396 2.18 -3.97 11.65
N LEU A 397 3.12 -3.03 11.72
CA LEU A 397 4.54 -3.26 11.39
C LEU A 397 5.25 -4.26 12.32
N SER A 398 4.75 -4.51 13.54
CA SER A 398 5.24 -5.64 14.38
C SER A 398 4.95 -7.02 13.80
N GLU A 399 3.89 -7.13 12.99
CA GLU A 399 3.40 -8.38 12.41
C GLU A 399 3.87 -8.57 10.96
N SER A 400 4.50 -7.54 10.37
CA SER A 400 5.13 -7.61 9.05
C SER A 400 6.49 -8.29 9.16
N SER A 401 6.56 -9.55 8.72
CA SER A 401 7.81 -10.31 8.66
C SER A 401 8.91 -9.55 7.92
N SER A 402 8.56 -8.89 6.82
CA SER A 402 9.48 -8.13 5.97
C SER A 402 9.96 -6.80 6.57
N PHE A 403 9.26 -6.27 7.57
CA PHE A 403 9.67 -5.11 8.37
C PHE A 403 10.53 -5.52 9.58
N GLN A 404 10.16 -6.60 10.29
CA GLN A 404 11.00 -7.16 11.36
C GLN A 404 12.40 -7.52 10.82
N ASP A 405 12.45 -8.12 9.63
CA ASP A 405 13.68 -8.43 8.89
C ASP A 405 14.51 -7.21 8.46
N ALA A 406 13.96 -5.99 8.58
CA ALA A 406 14.68 -4.73 8.44
C ALA A 406 15.13 -4.18 9.81
N VAL A 407 14.28 -4.27 10.84
CA VAL A 407 14.58 -3.84 12.23
C VAL A 407 15.71 -4.67 12.85
N ASP A 408 15.76 -5.98 12.61
CA ASP A 408 16.81 -6.90 13.10
C ASP A 408 18.23 -6.54 12.59
N LYS A 409 18.33 -5.73 11.53
CA LYS A 409 19.60 -5.25 10.95
C LYS A 409 19.99 -3.86 11.47
N MET A 410 19.13 -3.20 12.24
CA MET A 410 19.29 -1.83 12.71
C MET A 410 19.80 -1.78 14.16
N SER A 411 20.09 -0.58 14.68
CA SER A 411 20.50 -0.43 16.09
C SER A 411 19.32 -0.68 17.04
N ALA A 412 19.55 -1.46 18.09
CA ALA A 412 18.52 -1.85 19.06
C ALA A 412 17.93 -0.68 19.88
N SER A 413 18.60 0.48 19.90
CA SER A 413 18.08 1.73 20.45
C SER A 413 18.52 2.93 19.62
N ALA A 414 17.62 3.91 19.48
CA ALA A 414 17.91 5.19 18.83
C ALA A 414 16.95 6.28 19.31
N HIS A 415 17.43 7.52 19.44
CA HIS A 415 16.60 8.66 19.89
C HIS A 415 15.52 9.02 18.88
N MET A 416 15.81 8.85 17.58
CA MET A 416 14.85 9.02 16.50
C MET A 416 14.85 7.79 15.60
N VAL A 417 13.66 7.32 15.22
CA VAL A 417 13.45 6.27 14.20
C VAL A 417 12.36 6.73 13.25
N TRP A 418 12.60 6.73 11.95
CA TRP A 418 11.58 7.07 10.95
C TRP A 418 11.66 6.16 9.73
N GLY A 419 10.51 5.87 9.11
CA GLY A 419 10.43 4.87 8.06
C GLY A 419 9.01 4.45 7.71
N GLY A 420 8.88 3.31 7.04
CA GLY A 420 7.61 2.71 6.61
C GLY A 420 7.84 1.67 5.51
N GLN A 421 6.75 1.15 4.95
CA GLN A 421 6.84 0.31 3.75
C GLN A 421 7.12 1.17 2.51
N LEU A 422 7.99 0.68 1.62
CA LEU A 422 8.43 1.38 0.42
C LEU A 422 7.24 1.72 -0.48
N GLU A 423 6.33 0.77 -0.71
CA GLU A 423 5.14 0.94 -1.55
C GLU A 423 4.23 2.08 -1.05
N ALA A 424 3.85 2.08 0.24
CA ALA A 424 3.06 3.17 0.83
C ALA A 424 3.79 4.53 0.82
N ILE A 425 5.12 4.53 0.91
CA ILE A 425 5.94 5.74 0.73
C ILE A 425 5.89 6.20 -0.75
N VAL A 426 6.03 5.30 -1.72
CA VAL A 426 5.96 5.58 -3.18
C VAL A 426 4.62 6.21 -3.53
N ASP A 427 3.51 5.62 -3.10
CA ASP A 427 2.16 6.11 -3.39
C ASP A 427 1.93 7.53 -2.84
N GLN A 428 2.39 7.80 -1.60
CA GLN A 428 2.32 9.13 -1.01
C GLN A 428 3.14 10.17 -1.79
N LEU A 429 4.13 9.74 -2.56
CA LEU A 429 4.98 10.60 -3.38
C LEU A 429 4.46 10.80 -4.79
N GLU A 430 3.78 9.83 -5.40
CA GLU A 430 2.97 10.10 -6.61
C GLU A 430 1.88 11.12 -6.27
N ASN A 431 1.15 10.90 -5.16
CA ASN A 431 0.06 11.77 -4.72
C ASN A 431 0.49 13.17 -4.23
N SER A 432 1.79 13.47 -4.12
CA SER A 432 2.30 14.80 -3.74
C SER A 432 3.28 15.41 -4.75
N ALA A 433 3.56 14.71 -5.85
CA ALA A 433 4.42 15.20 -6.93
C ALA A 433 3.70 16.23 -7.82
N ALA A 434 4.46 17.16 -8.38
CA ALA A 434 3.97 18.04 -9.45
C ALA A 434 3.57 17.19 -10.69
N GLU A 435 2.64 17.69 -11.53
CA GLU A 435 2.06 16.92 -12.65
C GLU A 435 3.11 16.36 -13.63
N ASP A 436 4.18 17.10 -13.89
CA ASP A 436 5.29 16.68 -14.74
C ASP A 436 6.26 15.71 -14.03
N PHE A 437 6.36 15.79 -12.70
CA PHE A 437 7.22 14.91 -11.89
C PHE A 437 6.54 13.60 -11.47
N ALA A 438 5.21 13.53 -11.38
CA ALA A 438 4.44 12.34 -11.00
C ALA A 438 4.69 11.12 -11.91
N ALA A 439 5.08 11.36 -13.17
CA ALA A 439 5.49 10.33 -14.12
C ALA A 439 6.70 9.48 -13.66
N ASN A 440 7.44 9.93 -12.64
CA ASN A 440 8.55 9.19 -12.02
C ASN A 440 8.12 8.16 -10.96
N PHE A 441 6.86 8.17 -10.53
CA PHE A 441 6.34 7.25 -9.51
C PHE A 441 5.29 6.28 -10.07
N LYS A 442 4.52 6.70 -11.07
CA LYS A 442 3.40 5.97 -11.69
C LYS A 442 3.67 4.57 -12.26
N ASN A 443 4.94 4.20 -12.46
CA ASN A 443 5.35 2.85 -12.85
C ASN A 443 6.56 2.39 -12.02
N PHE A 444 6.72 2.93 -10.81
CA PHE A 444 7.79 2.52 -9.91
C PHE A 444 7.48 1.13 -9.35
N SER A 445 8.43 0.22 -9.50
CA SER A 445 8.33 -1.12 -8.93
C SER A 445 9.11 -1.21 -7.62
N ALA A 446 8.39 -1.43 -6.53
CA ALA A 446 8.95 -1.86 -5.25
C ALA A 446 9.23 -3.38 -5.21
N GLU A 447 9.09 -4.11 -6.32
CA GLU A 447 9.21 -5.57 -6.34
C GLU A 447 10.59 -6.02 -5.81
N GLY A 448 10.55 -6.91 -4.82
CA GLY A 448 11.73 -7.42 -4.12
C GLY A 448 12.14 -6.61 -2.88
N TYR A 449 11.50 -5.48 -2.57
CA TYR A 449 11.91 -4.57 -1.48
C TYR A 449 10.73 -4.16 -0.59
N SER A 450 10.88 -4.34 0.73
CA SER A 450 9.79 -4.11 1.70
C SER A 450 9.82 -2.70 2.28
N SER A 451 10.82 -2.40 3.10
CA SER A 451 10.78 -1.30 4.06
C SER A 451 11.98 -0.37 3.95
N VAL A 452 11.75 0.92 4.18
CA VAL A 452 12.80 1.93 4.41
C VAL A 452 12.78 2.30 5.90
N ILE A 453 13.93 2.23 6.56
CA ILE A 453 14.10 2.66 7.96
C ILE A 453 15.36 3.52 8.08
N MET A 454 15.27 4.59 8.85
CA MET A 454 16.40 5.43 9.26
C MET A 454 16.36 5.64 10.78
N GLN A 455 17.53 5.75 11.38
CA GLN A 455 17.74 6.00 12.80
C GLN A 455 18.71 7.17 13.01
N ALA A 456 18.54 7.91 14.10
CA ALA A 456 19.54 8.84 14.62
C ALA A 456 19.68 8.72 16.15
N THR A 457 20.92 8.75 16.61
CA THR A 457 21.31 8.67 18.04
C THR A 457 22.30 9.78 18.35
N GLN A 458 21.95 10.71 19.24
CA GLN A 458 22.78 11.84 19.64
C GLN A 458 23.92 11.38 20.56
N GLU A 459 25.16 11.78 20.26
CA GLU A 459 26.33 11.66 21.12
C GLU A 459 27.13 12.98 21.15
N ASP A 460 27.15 13.62 22.32
CA ASP A 460 27.79 14.91 22.61
C ASP A 460 27.49 16.05 21.60
N ASN A 461 28.25 16.13 20.51
CA ASN A 461 28.25 17.22 19.53
C ASN A 461 27.90 16.76 18.10
N PHE A 462 27.52 15.50 17.93
CA PHE A 462 27.11 14.91 16.66
C PHE A 462 26.02 13.86 16.92
N ALA A 463 25.48 13.27 15.86
CA ALA A 463 24.61 12.10 15.99
C ALA A 463 25.04 11.00 15.04
N PHE A 464 25.18 9.78 15.55
CA PHE A 464 25.26 8.60 14.70
C PHE A 464 23.95 8.41 13.94
N VAL A 465 24.04 8.01 12.68
CA VAL A 465 22.90 7.69 11.84
C VAL A 465 23.11 6.36 11.15
N ASN A 466 22.05 5.56 11.11
CA ASN A 466 22.01 4.28 10.40
C ASN A 466 20.73 4.22 9.56
N GLY A 467 20.72 3.41 8.52
CA GLY A 467 19.50 3.14 7.76
C GLY A 467 19.62 2.00 6.78
N ILE A 468 18.45 1.57 6.31
CA ILE A 468 18.29 0.43 5.42
C ILE A 468 17.12 0.66 4.47
N LEU A 469 17.30 0.22 3.22
CA LEU A 469 16.22 -0.19 2.32
C LEU A 469 16.33 -1.70 2.15
N SER A 470 15.42 -2.43 2.79
CA SER A 470 15.52 -3.88 2.97
C SER A 470 15.03 -4.63 1.75
N LYS A 471 15.84 -5.58 1.26
CA LYS A 471 15.40 -6.56 0.26
C LYS A 471 14.60 -7.67 0.95
N THR A 472 13.40 -7.93 0.45
CA THR A 472 12.46 -8.95 0.96
C THR A 472 13.01 -10.35 0.70
N ARG A 473 13.03 -11.21 1.72
CA ARG A 473 13.34 -12.65 1.54
C ARG A 473 12.22 -13.33 0.75
N SER A 474 12.58 -14.24 -0.16
CA SER A 474 11.61 -15.02 -0.95
C SER A 474 10.66 -15.87 -0.10
N GLU A 475 11.10 -16.29 1.09
CA GLU A 475 10.33 -17.12 2.04
C GLU A 475 9.35 -16.30 2.89
N ALA A 476 9.52 -14.98 3.01
CA ALA A 476 8.74 -14.13 3.91
C ALA A 476 7.27 -13.95 3.47
N LYS A 477 6.98 -14.07 2.17
CA LYS A 477 5.68 -13.67 1.59
C LYS A 477 4.47 -14.40 2.19
N SER A 478 4.61 -15.66 2.57
CA SER A 478 3.51 -16.41 3.19
C SER A 478 3.13 -15.87 4.57
N GLU A 479 4.10 -15.39 5.35
CA GLU A 479 3.88 -14.88 6.72
C GLU A 479 3.61 -13.37 6.76
N GLU A 480 3.64 -12.68 5.61
CA GLU A 480 3.41 -11.24 5.56
C GLU A 480 1.98 -10.84 5.93
N ALA A 481 1.85 -9.80 6.74
CA ALA A 481 0.58 -9.31 7.30
C ALA A 481 -0.43 -8.88 6.21
N ILE A 482 -1.71 -9.10 6.48
CA ILE A 482 -2.81 -8.74 5.57
C ILE A 482 -3.12 -7.25 5.76
N GLN A 483 -2.94 -6.44 4.70
CA GLN A 483 -3.30 -5.02 4.71
C GLN A 483 -4.82 -4.87 4.80
N VAL A 484 -5.31 -3.94 5.64
CA VAL A 484 -6.74 -3.61 5.73
C VAL A 484 -7.02 -2.11 5.62
N LYS A 485 -7.95 -1.77 4.73
CA LYS A 485 -8.50 -0.43 4.54
C LYS A 485 -9.99 -0.43 4.81
N ARG A 486 -10.52 0.68 5.32
CA ARG A 486 -11.94 0.87 5.61
C ARG A 486 -12.53 2.03 4.83
N ILE A 487 -13.73 1.85 4.29
CA ILE A 487 -14.58 2.89 3.72
C ILE A 487 -15.80 3.01 4.62
N LYS A 488 -16.10 4.23 5.09
CA LYS A 488 -17.28 4.54 5.93
C LYS A 488 -18.37 5.20 5.07
N LEU A 489 -19.63 4.86 5.31
CA LEU A 489 -20.80 5.49 4.70
C LEU A 489 -21.59 6.28 5.74
N ASP A 490 -22.37 7.27 5.29
CA ASP A 490 -23.28 8.06 6.13
C ASP A 490 -24.46 7.24 6.68
N HIS A 491 -24.75 6.08 6.07
CA HIS A 491 -25.90 5.21 6.35
C HIS A 491 -25.48 3.73 6.40
N SER A 492 -26.25 2.91 7.10
CA SER A 492 -25.97 1.49 7.30
C SER A 492 -26.11 0.71 5.99
N ILE A 493 -25.21 -0.26 5.78
CA ILE A 493 -25.13 -1.10 4.59
C ILE A 493 -26.24 -2.16 4.61
N ALA A 494 -27.06 -2.16 3.56
CA ALA A 494 -28.22 -3.03 3.38
C ALA A 494 -28.00 -4.18 2.38
N THR A 495 -26.92 -4.18 1.60
CA THR A 495 -26.53 -5.31 0.73
C THR A 495 -25.08 -5.71 0.98
N GLU A 496 -24.71 -6.93 0.62
CA GLU A 496 -23.30 -7.31 0.61
C GLU A 496 -22.53 -6.47 -0.45
N PRO A 497 -21.31 -5.99 -0.17
CA PRO A 497 -20.51 -5.24 -1.14
C PRO A 497 -20.05 -6.10 -2.33
N SER A 498 -20.09 -5.57 -3.56
CA SER A 498 -19.69 -6.31 -4.79
C SER A 498 -18.73 -5.53 -5.69
N LEU A 499 -17.83 -6.21 -6.41
CA LEU A 499 -16.74 -5.63 -7.22
C LEU A 499 -17.13 -5.46 -8.70
N PHE A 500 -17.81 -4.36 -9.02
CA PHE A 500 -18.06 -3.97 -10.41
C PHE A 500 -16.75 -3.65 -11.17
N THR A 501 -16.59 -4.19 -12.39
CA THR A 501 -15.33 -4.00 -13.14
C THR A 501 -15.39 -2.80 -14.08
N ASN A 502 -14.53 -1.81 -13.88
CA ASN A 502 -14.42 -0.65 -14.74
C ASN A 502 -13.84 -1.05 -16.10
N TRP A 503 -14.69 -1.12 -17.14
CA TRP A 503 -14.27 -1.63 -18.45
C TRP A 503 -13.17 -0.81 -19.14
N ARG A 504 -12.94 0.44 -18.72
CA ARG A 504 -11.88 1.30 -19.26
C ARG A 504 -10.52 1.05 -18.61
N THR A 505 -10.46 0.96 -17.29
CA THR A 505 -9.21 0.87 -16.51
C THR A 505 -8.91 -0.52 -15.96
N ARG A 506 -9.87 -1.46 -16.02
CA ARG A 506 -9.83 -2.84 -15.47
C ARG A 506 -9.73 -2.96 -13.95
N GLN A 507 -9.68 -1.82 -13.24
CA GLN A 507 -9.88 -1.69 -11.80
C GLN A 507 -11.27 -2.20 -11.37
N LYS A 508 -11.43 -2.50 -10.08
CA LYS A 508 -12.69 -2.90 -9.47
C LYS A 508 -13.26 -1.73 -8.68
N ASP A 509 -14.38 -1.20 -9.12
CA ASP A 509 -15.19 -0.26 -8.36
C ASP A 509 -16.12 -1.08 -7.43
N ILE A 510 -16.42 -0.61 -6.23
CA ILE A 510 -17.27 -1.28 -5.24
C ILE A 510 -18.71 -0.77 -5.35
N ALA A 511 -19.66 -1.67 -5.56
CA ALA A 511 -21.10 -1.40 -5.58
C ALA A 511 -21.75 -1.91 -4.28
N VAL A 512 -22.56 -1.06 -3.63
CA VAL A 512 -23.26 -1.38 -2.37
C VAL A 512 -24.51 -0.53 -2.20
N GLN A 513 -25.59 -1.07 -1.63
CA GLN A 513 -26.79 -0.31 -1.25
C GLN A 513 -26.84 -0.05 0.26
N ASP A 514 -27.28 1.14 0.65
CA ASP A 514 -27.57 1.49 2.04
C ASP A 514 -29.06 1.29 2.42
N GLU A 515 -29.36 1.45 3.70
CA GLU A 515 -30.70 1.35 4.29
C GLU A 515 -31.70 2.42 3.79
N THR A 516 -31.23 3.52 3.18
CA THR A 516 -32.09 4.50 2.50
C THR A 516 -32.53 4.02 1.11
N ASN A 517 -32.05 2.85 0.68
CA ASN A 517 -32.16 2.27 -0.65
C ASN A 517 -31.29 2.98 -1.71
N THR A 518 -30.28 3.76 -1.29
CA THR A 518 -29.34 4.39 -2.21
C THR A 518 -28.24 3.41 -2.60
N LEU A 519 -28.09 3.16 -3.90
CA LEU A 519 -26.96 2.41 -4.47
C LEU A 519 -25.78 3.35 -4.68
N HIS A 520 -24.63 2.99 -4.11
CA HIS A 520 -23.36 3.69 -4.26
C HIS A 520 -22.45 2.91 -5.21
N LEU A 521 -21.65 3.63 -6.01
CA LEU A 521 -20.46 3.08 -6.66
C LEU A 521 -19.23 3.87 -6.18
N ILE A 522 -18.23 3.18 -5.66
CA ILE A 522 -17.11 3.75 -4.90
C ILE A 522 -15.79 3.17 -5.45
N ALA A 523 -14.75 3.96 -5.64
CA ALA A 523 -13.43 3.44 -6.03
C ALA A 523 -12.66 2.87 -4.81
N GLN A 524 -11.64 2.04 -5.06
CA GLN A 524 -10.84 1.39 -4.00
C GLN A 524 -10.02 2.38 -3.14
N ASP A 525 -9.85 3.61 -3.62
CA ASP A 525 -9.30 4.74 -2.85
C ASP A 525 -10.26 5.19 -1.72
N GLY A 526 -11.54 4.83 -1.78
CA GLY A 526 -12.61 5.26 -0.88
C GLY A 526 -13.53 6.34 -1.47
N LYS A 527 -13.28 6.78 -2.70
CA LYS A 527 -13.97 7.91 -3.33
C LYS A 527 -15.25 7.49 -4.03
N THR A 528 -16.38 8.04 -3.61
CA THR A 528 -17.67 7.85 -4.28
C THR A 528 -17.61 8.37 -5.72
N ILE A 529 -17.88 7.48 -6.68
CA ILE A 529 -17.92 7.76 -8.11
C ILE A 529 -19.28 8.33 -8.51
N TRP A 530 -20.36 7.74 -7.99
CA TRP A 530 -21.74 8.25 -8.05
C TRP A 530 -22.64 7.53 -7.04
N THR A 531 -23.81 8.11 -6.77
CA THR A 531 -24.90 7.49 -6.00
C THR A 531 -26.19 7.50 -6.80
N LYS A 532 -27.12 6.59 -6.51
CA LYS A 532 -28.39 6.44 -7.23
C LYS A 532 -29.48 5.91 -6.27
N PRO A 533 -30.55 6.69 -5.97
CA PRO A 533 -31.68 6.16 -5.23
C PRO A 533 -32.41 5.09 -6.07
N LEU A 534 -32.75 3.98 -5.43
CA LEU A 534 -33.59 2.91 -5.99
C LEU A 534 -35.00 2.98 -5.40
N ASP A 535 -35.95 2.23 -5.96
CA ASP A 535 -37.34 2.20 -5.47
C ASP A 535 -37.51 1.42 -4.17
N SER A 536 -36.65 0.42 -3.94
CA SER A 536 -36.68 -0.50 -2.81
C SER A 536 -35.32 -1.22 -2.67
N ARG A 537 -35.18 -2.08 -1.66
CA ARG A 537 -33.95 -2.86 -1.41
C ARG A 537 -33.68 -3.81 -2.57
N ILE A 538 -32.41 -4.00 -2.92
CA ILE A 538 -31.98 -5.00 -3.90
C ILE A 538 -32.33 -6.40 -3.37
N VAL A 539 -32.90 -7.21 -4.26
CA VAL A 539 -33.26 -8.62 -4.04
C VAL A 539 -32.24 -9.47 -4.81
N GLY A 540 -31.39 -10.18 -4.08
CA GLY A 540 -30.28 -10.97 -4.62
C GLY A 540 -28.99 -10.16 -4.87
N GLU A 541 -28.14 -10.68 -5.76
CA GLU A 541 -26.81 -10.15 -6.06
C GLU A 541 -26.81 -9.05 -7.14
N ILE A 542 -25.73 -8.27 -7.22
CA ILE A 542 -25.47 -7.33 -8.33
C ILE A 542 -24.67 -8.05 -9.43
N LEU A 543 -25.37 -8.52 -10.46
CA LEU A 543 -24.74 -9.24 -11.57
C LEU A 543 -24.09 -8.28 -12.58
N THR A 544 -22.96 -8.68 -13.17
CA THR A 544 -22.27 -7.89 -14.21
C THR A 544 -22.38 -8.56 -15.58
N LEU A 545 -22.72 -7.79 -16.63
CA LEU A 545 -22.79 -8.26 -18.03
C LEU A 545 -22.35 -7.21 -19.06
N ASP A 546 -22.20 -7.64 -20.33
CA ASP A 546 -22.04 -6.78 -21.51
C ASP A 546 -23.25 -6.98 -22.45
N ILE A 547 -24.34 -6.25 -22.19
CA ILE A 547 -25.64 -6.41 -22.86
C ILE A 547 -25.58 -6.17 -24.39
N TYR A 548 -24.54 -5.44 -24.83
CA TYR A 548 -24.32 -5.04 -26.22
C TYR A 548 -23.22 -5.83 -26.93
N ARG A 549 -22.43 -6.65 -26.22
CA ARG A 549 -21.22 -7.32 -26.72
C ARG A 549 -20.17 -6.35 -27.28
N ASN A 550 -20.00 -5.19 -26.65
CA ASN A 550 -19.05 -4.15 -27.06
C ASN A 550 -17.94 -3.88 -26.02
N THR A 551 -17.68 -4.86 -25.15
CA THR A 551 -16.76 -4.86 -24.00
C THR A 551 -17.12 -3.91 -22.86
N ARG A 552 -18.20 -3.13 -22.98
CA ARG A 552 -18.65 -2.22 -21.93
C ARG A 552 -19.50 -2.99 -20.94
N LEU A 553 -19.15 -2.95 -19.67
CA LEU A 553 -19.87 -3.65 -18.61
C LEU A 553 -21.02 -2.79 -18.03
N GLN A 554 -22.07 -3.48 -17.58
CA GLN A 554 -23.26 -2.98 -16.91
C GLN A 554 -23.47 -3.78 -15.62
N MET A 555 -24.04 -3.15 -14.61
CA MET A 555 -24.67 -3.85 -13.48
C MET A 555 -26.12 -4.16 -13.83
N ALA A 556 -26.61 -5.32 -13.41
CA ALA A 556 -28.00 -5.74 -13.51
C ALA A 556 -28.43 -6.45 -12.23
N PHE A 557 -29.57 -6.04 -11.69
CA PHE A 557 -30.09 -6.52 -10.41
C PHE A 557 -31.59 -6.26 -10.32
N THR A 558 -32.24 -6.94 -9.38
CA THR A 558 -33.66 -6.75 -9.05
C THR A 558 -33.84 -5.99 -7.75
N THR A 559 -34.88 -5.19 -7.65
CA THR A 559 -35.46 -4.70 -6.40
C THR A 559 -36.83 -5.36 -6.21
N GLN A 560 -37.62 -4.98 -5.20
CA GLN A 560 -38.91 -5.63 -4.93
C GLN A 560 -39.92 -5.50 -6.09
N ASN A 561 -39.83 -4.44 -6.90
CA ASN A 561 -40.75 -4.18 -8.01
C ASN A 561 -40.08 -3.85 -9.35
N LYS A 562 -38.74 -3.86 -9.46
CA LYS A 562 -38.04 -3.45 -10.70
C LYS A 562 -36.84 -4.34 -11.05
N LEU A 563 -36.63 -4.54 -12.35
CA LEU A 563 -35.38 -5.09 -12.90
C LEU A 563 -34.56 -3.94 -13.47
N TYR A 564 -33.42 -3.63 -12.86
CA TYR A 564 -32.50 -2.61 -13.31
C TYR A 564 -31.41 -3.19 -14.23
N VAL A 565 -30.99 -2.39 -15.21
CA VAL A 565 -29.69 -2.50 -15.88
C VAL A 565 -29.11 -1.08 -15.97
N ILE A 566 -27.90 -0.87 -15.44
CA ILE A 566 -27.25 0.44 -15.37
C ILE A 566 -25.81 0.39 -15.86
N ASP A 567 -25.33 1.48 -16.47
CA ASP A 567 -23.95 1.61 -16.94
C ASP A 567 -22.96 2.01 -15.83
N LYS A 568 -21.66 2.01 -16.15
CA LYS A 568 -20.58 2.44 -15.23
C LYS A 568 -20.65 3.91 -14.76
N ASN A 569 -21.68 4.66 -15.13
CA ASN A 569 -21.90 6.06 -14.76
C ASN A 569 -23.27 6.24 -14.06
N GLY A 570 -23.94 5.14 -13.68
CA GLY A 570 -25.25 5.17 -13.02
C GLY A 570 -26.43 5.39 -13.97
N ASN A 571 -26.21 5.51 -15.28
CA ASN A 571 -27.30 5.73 -16.24
C ASN A 571 -28.08 4.44 -16.47
N SER A 572 -29.41 4.53 -16.49
CA SER A 572 -30.27 3.40 -16.84
C SER A 572 -30.11 3.06 -18.33
N VAL A 573 -29.93 1.78 -18.64
CA VAL A 573 -29.74 1.28 -20.01
C VAL A 573 -31.09 0.95 -20.61
N ALA A 574 -31.54 1.66 -21.64
CA ALA A 574 -32.86 1.43 -22.22
C ALA A 574 -33.05 -0.02 -22.72
N PRO A 575 -34.19 -0.68 -22.45
CA PRO A 575 -35.44 -0.13 -21.88
C PRO A 575 -35.56 -0.20 -20.34
N PHE A 576 -34.49 -0.51 -19.62
CA PHE A 576 -34.51 -0.71 -18.16
C PHE A 576 -34.57 0.64 -17.39
N PRO A 577 -35.14 0.68 -16.16
CA PRO A 577 -35.71 -0.45 -15.43
C PRO A 577 -37.03 -0.97 -16.03
N LEU A 578 -37.23 -2.28 -15.99
CA LEU A 578 -38.58 -2.86 -16.21
C LEU A 578 -39.34 -2.82 -14.88
N GLU A 579 -40.62 -2.48 -14.92
CA GLU A 579 -41.47 -2.35 -13.73
C GLU A 579 -42.48 -3.51 -13.63
N PHE A 580 -42.64 -4.04 -12.43
CA PHE A 580 -43.45 -5.21 -12.10
C PHE A 580 -44.52 -4.82 -11.08
N LYS A 581 -45.74 -5.35 -11.24
CA LYS A 581 -46.85 -5.10 -10.31
C LYS A 581 -46.73 -5.97 -9.07
N ASP A 582 -46.59 -7.27 -9.30
CA ASP A 582 -46.41 -8.30 -8.29
C ASP A 582 -44.94 -8.32 -7.83
N PHE A 583 -44.68 -8.72 -6.59
CA PHE A 583 -43.34 -8.62 -6.03
C PHE A 583 -42.37 -9.64 -6.63
N ILE A 584 -41.14 -9.19 -6.89
CA ILE A 584 -40.01 -10.05 -7.22
C ILE A 584 -39.57 -10.75 -5.93
N SER A 585 -39.65 -12.09 -5.90
CA SER A 585 -39.48 -12.87 -4.67
C SER A 585 -38.12 -13.55 -4.52
N GLU A 586 -37.35 -13.66 -5.61
CA GLU A 586 -35.99 -14.23 -5.62
C GLU A 586 -35.05 -13.30 -6.40
N GLY A 587 -33.74 -13.53 -6.30
CA GLY A 587 -32.75 -12.75 -7.02
C GLY A 587 -32.82 -12.89 -8.54
N LEU A 588 -32.23 -11.92 -9.24
CA LEU A 588 -32.05 -11.98 -10.69
C LEU A 588 -31.14 -13.14 -11.09
N ALA A 589 -31.52 -13.89 -12.14
CA ALA A 589 -30.57 -14.73 -12.88
C ALA A 589 -30.43 -14.26 -14.33
N ILE A 590 -29.25 -14.45 -14.93
CA ILE A 590 -28.96 -14.04 -16.32
C ILE A 590 -28.36 -15.21 -17.10
N PHE A 591 -29.08 -15.72 -18.10
CA PHE A 591 -28.59 -16.82 -18.95
C PHE A 591 -28.24 -16.34 -20.37
N ASP A 592 -27.05 -16.65 -20.86
CA ASP A 592 -26.67 -16.54 -22.28
C ASP A 592 -26.22 -17.90 -22.81
N TYR A 593 -27.20 -18.77 -23.05
CA TYR A 593 -27.00 -20.20 -23.32
C TYR A 593 -25.95 -20.53 -24.39
N ASP A 594 -25.79 -19.64 -25.37
CA ASP A 594 -24.94 -19.81 -26.55
C ASP A 594 -23.81 -18.76 -26.63
N GLN A 595 -23.55 -18.04 -25.53
CA GLN A 595 -22.53 -16.97 -25.44
C GLN A 595 -22.59 -15.97 -26.60
N ASN A 596 -23.81 -15.60 -27.00
CA ASN A 596 -24.07 -14.76 -28.18
C ASN A 596 -24.83 -13.46 -27.88
N GLY A 597 -24.97 -13.10 -26.62
CA GLY A 597 -25.62 -11.86 -26.16
C GLY A 597 -27.13 -11.86 -26.35
N LYS A 598 -27.74 -13.04 -26.46
CA LYS A 598 -29.20 -13.23 -26.40
C LYS A 598 -29.61 -13.55 -24.97
N TYR A 599 -29.28 -12.66 -24.05
CA TYR A 599 -29.54 -12.77 -22.63
C TYR A 599 -31.01 -13.12 -22.30
N ARG A 600 -31.19 -13.92 -21.26
CA ARG A 600 -32.45 -14.17 -20.56
C ARG A 600 -32.31 -13.63 -19.15
N PHE A 601 -32.99 -12.52 -18.87
CA PHE A 601 -33.15 -12.02 -17.51
C PHE A 601 -34.31 -12.80 -16.89
N VAL A 602 -34.02 -13.59 -15.86
CA VAL A 602 -34.98 -14.45 -15.19
C VAL A 602 -35.44 -13.75 -13.92
N VAL A 603 -36.73 -13.53 -13.82
CA VAL A 603 -37.39 -12.87 -12.69
C VAL A 603 -38.42 -13.84 -12.11
N VAL A 604 -38.41 -13.99 -10.79
CA VAL A 604 -39.34 -14.88 -10.07
C VAL A 604 -40.37 -14.05 -9.33
N GLN A 605 -41.64 -14.43 -9.45
CA GLN A 605 -42.76 -13.80 -8.75
C GLN A 605 -43.66 -14.89 -8.16
N GLY A 606 -43.37 -15.31 -6.92
CA GLY A 606 -44.13 -16.37 -6.25
C GLY A 606 -43.85 -17.75 -6.84
N ASP A 607 -44.79 -18.30 -7.61
CA ASP A 607 -44.64 -19.57 -8.35
C ASP A 607 -44.31 -19.37 -9.85
N GLU A 608 -44.33 -18.13 -10.35
CA GLU A 608 -44.00 -17.83 -11.75
C GLU A 608 -42.51 -17.56 -11.96
N VAL A 609 -41.94 -18.15 -13.03
CA VAL A 609 -40.57 -17.92 -13.50
C VAL A 609 -40.64 -17.27 -14.87
N LEU A 610 -40.43 -15.95 -14.93
CA LEU A 610 -40.54 -15.15 -16.14
C LEU A 610 -39.17 -14.91 -16.78
N MET A 611 -39.10 -14.97 -18.11
CA MET A 611 -37.87 -14.67 -18.87
C MET A 611 -38.04 -13.47 -19.78
N PHE A 612 -37.20 -12.46 -19.63
CA PHE A 612 -37.14 -11.28 -20.49
C PHE A 612 -35.89 -11.28 -21.36
N ASN A 613 -35.99 -10.75 -22.58
CA ASN A 613 -34.82 -10.46 -23.41
C ASN A 613 -34.27 -9.05 -23.11
N LYS A 614 -33.11 -8.72 -23.69
CA LYS A 614 -32.49 -7.39 -23.53
C LYS A 614 -33.29 -6.24 -24.14
N GLU A 615 -34.23 -6.54 -25.04
CA GLU A 615 -35.20 -5.59 -25.56
C GLU A 615 -36.42 -5.40 -24.62
N GLY A 616 -36.37 -5.90 -23.37
CA GLY A 616 -37.39 -5.73 -22.34
C GLY A 616 -38.66 -6.57 -22.52
N LYS A 617 -38.66 -7.54 -23.45
CA LYS A 617 -39.84 -8.29 -23.86
C LYS A 617 -39.81 -9.70 -23.27
N LEU A 618 -40.97 -10.15 -22.79
CA LEU A 618 -41.17 -11.53 -22.36
C LEU A 618 -40.87 -12.51 -23.50
N VAL A 619 -40.09 -13.54 -23.20
CA VAL A 619 -39.61 -14.54 -24.16
C VAL A 619 -40.66 -15.62 -24.34
N LYS A 620 -41.12 -15.80 -25.58
CA LYS A 620 -42.11 -16.83 -25.93
C LYS A 620 -41.45 -18.22 -25.97
N GLY A 621 -42.16 -19.25 -25.50
CA GLY A 621 -41.70 -20.63 -25.53
C GLY A 621 -40.78 -21.00 -24.36
N PHE A 622 -40.92 -20.34 -23.21
CA PHE A 622 -40.50 -20.86 -21.91
C PHE A 622 -41.77 -21.06 -21.08
N ASP A 623 -42.37 -22.24 -21.22
CA ASP A 623 -43.76 -22.48 -20.82
C ASP A 623 -43.81 -23.37 -19.56
N PHE A 624 -42.92 -23.10 -18.60
CA PHE A 624 -42.89 -23.77 -17.29
C PHE A 624 -44.05 -23.30 -16.39
N LYS A 625 -44.58 -24.21 -15.57
CA LYS A 625 -45.49 -23.90 -14.48
C LYS A 625 -45.07 -24.68 -13.25
N SER A 626 -44.74 -23.96 -12.17
CA SER A 626 -44.23 -24.53 -10.93
C SER A 626 -45.30 -25.28 -10.14
N GLY A 627 -46.50 -24.72 -10.03
CA GLY A 627 -47.59 -25.27 -9.22
C GLY A 627 -47.39 -25.13 -7.70
N SER A 628 -46.29 -24.50 -7.26
CA SER A 628 -45.96 -24.15 -5.88
C SER A 628 -44.89 -23.06 -5.84
N LYS A 629 -44.72 -22.37 -4.70
CA LYS A 629 -43.81 -21.21 -4.61
C LYS A 629 -42.35 -21.63 -4.89
N ILE A 630 -41.65 -20.84 -5.71
CA ILE A 630 -40.20 -20.96 -5.89
C ILE A 630 -39.49 -20.59 -4.58
N GLN A 631 -38.41 -21.29 -4.27
CA GLN A 631 -37.64 -21.12 -3.03
C GLN A 631 -36.23 -20.53 -3.23
N ARG A 632 -35.73 -20.51 -4.47
CA ARG A 632 -34.39 -20.03 -4.83
C ARG A 632 -34.34 -19.46 -6.25
N THR A 633 -33.45 -18.50 -6.48
CA THR A 633 -33.03 -18.01 -7.80
C THR A 633 -32.70 -19.16 -8.77
N PRO A 634 -33.38 -19.26 -9.94
CA PRO A 634 -33.13 -20.31 -10.92
C PRO A 634 -31.71 -20.29 -11.49
N GLN A 635 -31.06 -21.46 -11.59
CA GLN A 635 -29.70 -21.60 -12.13
C GLN A 635 -29.68 -22.19 -13.54
N HIS A 636 -28.72 -21.77 -14.38
CA HIS A 636 -28.40 -22.42 -15.66
C HIS A 636 -27.13 -23.24 -15.55
N ILE A 637 -27.23 -24.53 -15.85
CA ILE A 637 -26.12 -25.48 -15.86
C ILE A 637 -25.97 -26.04 -17.28
N ARG A 638 -24.74 -26.08 -17.80
CA ARG A 638 -24.45 -26.64 -19.12
C ARG A 638 -23.51 -27.84 -19.03
N ILE A 639 -24.00 -29.00 -19.45
CA ILE A 639 -23.21 -30.25 -19.48
C ILE A 639 -22.94 -30.59 -20.95
N GLY A 640 -21.75 -30.22 -21.43
CA GLY A 640 -21.33 -30.37 -22.83
C GLY A 640 -22.18 -29.54 -23.80
N ARG A 641 -23.06 -30.22 -24.56
CA ARG A 641 -23.99 -29.62 -25.53
C ARG A 641 -25.44 -29.51 -25.02
N LYS A 642 -25.71 -29.82 -23.75
CA LYS A 642 -27.05 -29.79 -23.15
C LYS A 642 -27.12 -28.73 -22.07
N ASP A 643 -28.12 -27.87 -22.15
CA ASP A 643 -28.47 -26.91 -21.11
C ASP A 643 -29.59 -27.44 -20.23
N TYR A 644 -29.44 -27.17 -18.95
CA TYR A 644 -30.33 -27.53 -17.86
C TYR A 644 -30.65 -26.26 -17.08
N ILE A 645 -31.90 -26.12 -16.65
CA ILE A 645 -32.30 -25.04 -15.75
C ILE A 645 -32.80 -25.69 -14.47
N LEU A 646 -32.16 -25.36 -13.35
CA LEU A 646 -32.60 -25.81 -12.04
C LEU A 646 -33.61 -24.80 -11.49
N VAL A 647 -34.77 -25.30 -11.06
CA VAL A 647 -35.83 -24.52 -10.41
C VAL A 647 -36.30 -25.31 -9.19
N GLU A 648 -36.06 -24.78 -8.00
CA GLU A 648 -36.48 -25.42 -6.74
C GLU A 648 -37.75 -24.73 -6.20
N ASN A 649 -38.76 -25.54 -5.89
CA ASN A 649 -40.05 -25.10 -5.37
C ASN A 649 -40.45 -25.91 -4.13
N GLU A 650 -41.62 -25.66 -3.55
CA GLU A 650 -42.10 -26.38 -2.34
C GLU A 650 -42.33 -27.89 -2.56
N GLN A 651 -42.20 -28.39 -3.79
CA GLN A 651 -42.29 -29.79 -4.17
C GLN A 651 -40.92 -30.39 -4.58
N GLY A 652 -39.84 -29.61 -4.48
CA GLY A 652 -38.45 -30.02 -4.71
C GLY A 652 -37.83 -29.51 -6.03
N LEU A 653 -36.77 -30.19 -6.47
CA LEU A 653 -35.95 -29.78 -7.60
C LEU A 653 -36.56 -30.18 -8.97
N ASN A 654 -36.84 -29.18 -9.80
CA ASN A 654 -37.19 -29.33 -11.21
C ASN A 654 -35.94 -29.14 -12.09
N ILE A 655 -35.64 -30.12 -12.95
CA ILE A 655 -34.50 -30.08 -13.87
C ILE A 655 -35.02 -29.92 -15.31
N LEU A 656 -35.06 -28.68 -15.78
CA LEU A 656 -35.76 -28.27 -17.02
C LEU A 656 -34.82 -28.10 -18.21
N ASN A 657 -35.40 -27.93 -19.41
CA ASN A 657 -34.71 -27.53 -20.63
C ASN A 657 -34.90 -26.02 -20.92
N ARG A 658 -34.29 -25.51 -22.00
CA ARG A 658 -34.39 -24.09 -22.42
C ARG A 658 -35.82 -23.58 -22.71
N THR A 659 -36.82 -24.46 -22.80
CA THR A 659 -38.23 -24.12 -23.06
C THR A 659 -39.15 -24.42 -21.87
N GLY A 660 -38.59 -24.69 -20.68
CA GLY A 660 -39.37 -24.95 -19.47
C GLY A 660 -39.93 -26.36 -19.33
N GLY A 661 -39.70 -27.25 -20.31
CA GLY A 661 -40.09 -28.65 -20.22
C GLY A 661 -39.10 -29.47 -19.39
N VAL A 662 -39.60 -30.46 -18.64
CA VAL A 662 -38.76 -31.38 -17.85
C VAL A 662 -37.71 -32.05 -18.73
N ARG A 663 -36.44 -31.96 -18.33
CA ARG A 663 -35.28 -32.51 -19.06
C ARG A 663 -34.70 -33.74 -18.40
N VAL A 664 -34.75 -33.80 -17.07
CA VAL A 664 -34.37 -34.97 -16.27
C VAL A 664 -35.45 -35.17 -15.23
N ASN A 665 -36.07 -36.36 -15.22
CA ASN A 665 -36.95 -36.77 -14.16
C ASN A 665 -36.17 -37.71 -13.22
N PRO A 666 -36.00 -37.38 -11.92
CA PRO A 666 -35.43 -38.31 -10.95
C PRO A 666 -36.19 -39.65 -10.94
N LYS A 667 -35.45 -40.76 -10.88
CA LYS A 667 -36.02 -42.13 -10.85
C LYS A 667 -36.45 -42.58 -9.46
N GLN A 668 -36.27 -41.72 -8.47
CA GLN A 668 -36.63 -41.89 -7.07
C GLN A 668 -37.20 -40.54 -6.60
N SER A 669 -38.14 -40.56 -5.65
CA SER A 669 -38.55 -39.33 -4.98
C SER A 669 -37.38 -38.82 -4.15
N ILE A 670 -37.15 -37.51 -4.17
CA ILE A 670 -36.09 -36.85 -3.39
C ILE A 670 -36.74 -35.88 -2.40
N SER A 671 -36.25 -35.87 -1.17
CA SER A 671 -36.39 -34.72 -0.29
C SER A 671 -35.24 -33.75 -0.60
N THR A 672 -35.43 -32.47 -0.34
CA THR A 672 -34.42 -31.41 -0.51
C THR A 672 -34.21 -30.74 0.83
N SER A 673 -32.95 -30.56 1.26
CA SER A 673 -32.66 -29.84 2.52
C SER A 673 -33.00 -28.34 2.48
N GLY A 674 -33.46 -27.84 1.33
CA GLY A 674 -33.58 -26.41 1.04
C GLY A 674 -32.24 -25.72 0.75
N ASN A 675 -31.09 -26.41 0.77
CA ASN A 675 -29.81 -25.86 0.32
C ASN A 675 -29.74 -25.70 -1.20
N ALA A 676 -28.87 -24.80 -1.68
CA ALA A 676 -28.66 -24.60 -3.10
C ALA A 676 -28.01 -25.83 -3.76
N TRP A 677 -28.63 -26.29 -4.85
CA TRP A 677 -28.04 -27.31 -5.72
C TRP A 677 -26.93 -26.73 -6.61
N GLY A 678 -26.08 -27.59 -7.14
CA GLY A 678 -25.08 -27.25 -8.15
C GLY A 678 -24.69 -28.41 -9.05
N LEU A 679 -23.62 -28.25 -9.83
CA LEU A 679 -23.04 -29.30 -10.67
C LEU A 679 -21.73 -29.80 -10.06
N HIS A 680 -21.59 -31.09 -9.78
CA HIS A 680 -20.31 -31.72 -9.42
C HIS A 680 -20.14 -33.02 -10.19
N ASN A 681 -18.95 -33.27 -10.76
CA ASN A 681 -18.64 -34.48 -11.55
C ASN A 681 -19.76 -34.88 -12.56
N ALA A 682 -20.24 -33.88 -13.32
CA ALA A 682 -21.30 -34.01 -14.33
C ALA A 682 -22.69 -34.49 -13.82
N SER A 683 -22.93 -34.43 -12.50
CA SER A 683 -24.21 -34.75 -11.84
C SER A 683 -24.73 -33.56 -11.05
N PHE A 684 -26.04 -33.36 -11.05
CA PHE A 684 -26.68 -32.34 -10.19
C PHE A 684 -26.56 -32.81 -8.74
N THR A 685 -25.93 -31.99 -7.90
CA THR A 685 -25.58 -32.35 -6.51
C THR A 685 -26.23 -31.37 -5.54
N GLY A 686 -26.78 -31.91 -4.46
CA GLY A 686 -27.36 -31.19 -3.33
C GLY A 686 -27.48 -32.15 -2.14
N THR A 687 -28.37 -31.84 -1.19
CA THR A 687 -28.62 -32.66 0.00
C THR A 687 -30.11 -32.84 0.28
N ASP A 688 -30.48 -33.91 0.98
CA ASP A 688 -31.81 -34.11 1.57
C ASP A 688 -31.89 -33.53 3.00
N ALA A 689 -33.10 -33.46 3.56
CA ALA A 689 -33.34 -32.89 4.88
C ALA A 689 -32.62 -33.67 6.00
N GLU A 690 -32.39 -34.96 5.76
CA GLU A 690 -31.67 -35.90 6.61
C GLU A 690 -30.13 -35.83 6.44
N GLY A 691 -29.61 -34.80 5.76
CA GLY A 691 -28.18 -34.51 5.66
C GLY A 691 -27.39 -35.41 4.69
N ASN A 692 -28.06 -36.24 3.88
CA ASN A 692 -27.39 -37.09 2.89
C ASN A 692 -27.12 -36.31 1.60
N ARG A 693 -25.95 -36.53 0.99
CA ARG A 693 -25.60 -35.97 -0.32
C ARG A 693 -26.30 -36.73 -1.44
N ILE A 694 -27.07 -36.00 -2.24
CA ILE A 694 -27.83 -36.51 -3.39
C ILE A 694 -27.10 -36.16 -4.69
N GLU A 695 -26.93 -37.14 -5.57
CA GLU A 695 -26.34 -36.99 -6.91
C GLU A 695 -27.32 -37.48 -7.98
N ILE A 696 -27.76 -36.59 -8.86
CA ILE A 696 -28.69 -36.88 -9.95
C ILE A 696 -27.95 -36.81 -11.28
N SER A 697 -27.83 -37.95 -11.96
CA SER A 697 -27.21 -38.01 -13.29
C SER A 697 -28.11 -37.42 -14.39
N GLN A 698 -27.53 -37.11 -15.54
CA GLN A 698 -28.28 -36.76 -16.77
C GLN A 698 -29.33 -37.81 -17.22
N SER A 699 -29.32 -39.02 -16.63
CA SER A 699 -30.24 -40.12 -16.93
C SER A 699 -31.42 -40.22 -15.96
N GLY A 700 -31.49 -39.35 -14.96
CA GLY A 700 -32.43 -39.44 -13.85
C GLY A 700 -32.09 -40.50 -12.80
N ALA A 701 -31.03 -41.30 -12.99
CA ALA A 701 -30.53 -42.15 -11.93
C ALA A 701 -29.98 -41.29 -10.79
N VAL A 702 -30.45 -41.57 -9.57
CA VAL A 702 -30.14 -40.90 -8.31
C VAL A 702 -29.18 -41.78 -7.51
N LYS A 703 -28.22 -41.17 -6.82
CA LYS A 703 -27.35 -41.80 -5.81
C LYS A 703 -27.41 -40.96 -4.53
N THR A 704 -27.72 -41.60 -3.42
CA THR A 704 -27.66 -41.02 -2.07
C THR A 704 -26.40 -41.48 -1.36
N THR A 705 -25.72 -40.60 -0.63
CA THR A 705 -24.54 -40.91 0.18
C THR A 705 -24.70 -40.24 1.54
N ALA A 706 -24.69 -41.00 2.65
CA ALA A 706 -24.76 -40.43 3.98
C ALA A 706 -23.50 -39.61 4.30
N MET A 707 -23.65 -38.44 4.93
CA MET A 707 -22.57 -37.49 5.20
C MET A 707 -22.43 -37.10 6.69
N ASP A 708 -23.32 -37.57 7.56
CA ASP A 708 -23.36 -37.22 9.01
C ASP A 708 -23.50 -35.70 9.26
N LEU A 709 -24.39 -35.06 8.50
CA LEU A 709 -24.74 -33.63 8.60
C LEU A 709 -26.08 -33.47 9.32
N SER A 710 -26.25 -32.41 10.11
CA SER A 710 -27.51 -32.09 10.79
C SER A 710 -28.48 -31.30 9.90
N ASP A 711 -29.75 -31.23 10.30
CA ASP A 711 -30.87 -30.66 9.54
C ASP A 711 -30.60 -29.23 9.02
N ASN A 712 -29.80 -28.44 9.75
CA ASN A 712 -29.45 -27.05 9.44
C ASN A 712 -28.03 -26.88 8.85
N HIS A 713 -27.47 -27.92 8.22
CA HIS A 713 -26.18 -27.82 7.51
C HIS A 713 -26.27 -26.87 6.32
N PHE A 714 -25.10 -26.39 5.85
CA PHE A 714 -24.93 -25.72 4.56
C PHE A 714 -24.12 -26.60 3.60
N ILE A 715 -24.36 -26.42 2.30
CA ILE A 715 -23.54 -27.03 1.24
C ILE A 715 -23.31 -26.03 0.10
N ALA A 716 -22.07 -25.97 -0.40
CA ALA A 716 -21.68 -25.33 -1.64
C ALA A 716 -21.09 -26.37 -2.60
N VAL A 717 -21.36 -26.20 -3.90
CA VAL A 717 -21.08 -27.20 -4.93
C VAL A 717 -20.48 -26.53 -6.16
N SER A 718 -19.30 -26.99 -6.58
CA SER A 718 -18.68 -26.63 -7.84
C SER A 718 -18.42 -27.88 -8.71
N PRO A 719 -18.06 -27.72 -10.01
CA PRO A 719 -17.78 -28.86 -10.89
C PRO A 719 -16.75 -29.85 -10.34
N LYS A 720 -15.82 -29.37 -9.51
CA LYS A 720 -14.71 -30.13 -8.90
C LYS A 720 -14.83 -30.32 -7.38
N HIS A 721 -15.50 -29.41 -6.67
CA HIS A 721 -15.47 -29.35 -5.21
C HIS A 721 -16.86 -29.47 -4.58
N VAL A 722 -16.91 -30.08 -3.40
CA VAL A 722 -18.08 -30.08 -2.51
C VAL A 722 -17.62 -29.63 -1.15
N VAL A 723 -18.23 -28.56 -0.64
CA VAL A 723 -17.94 -27.99 0.67
C VAL A 723 -19.22 -28.06 1.50
N THR A 724 -19.14 -28.65 2.69
CA THR A 724 -20.28 -28.73 3.62
C THR A 724 -19.91 -28.15 4.97
N PHE A 725 -20.82 -27.43 5.60
CA PHE A 725 -20.67 -26.97 6.99
C PHE A 725 -21.82 -27.50 7.84
N SER A 726 -21.52 -28.11 8.98
CA SER A 726 -22.53 -28.64 9.91
C SER A 726 -22.02 -28.53 11.34
N GLU A 727 -22.87 -28.06 12.26
CA GLU A 727 -22.52 -27.72 13.64
C GLU A 727 -21.38 -26.67 13.71
N ASN A 728 -20.14 -27.13 13.88
CA ASN A 728 -18.91 -26.33 13.83
C ASN A 728 -17.83 -26.97 12.93
N LYS A 729 -18.21 -27.90 12.05
CA LYS A 729 -17.32 -28.68 11.19
C LYS A 729 -17.45 -28.20 9.74
N LEU A 730 -16.38 -27.62 9.20
CA LEU A 730 -16.23 -27.34 7.77
C LEU A 730 -15.56 -28.54 7.11
N SER A 731 -16.17 -29.14 6.09
CA SER A 731 -15.55 -30.20 5.29
C SER A 731 -15.39 -29.74 3.84
N ILE A 732 -14.14 -29.71 3.37
CA ILE A 732 -13.77 -29.33 2.00
C ILE A 732 -13.29 -30.61 1.31
N ASN A 733 -14.05 -31.11 0.33
CA ASN A 733 -13.77 -32.38 -0.37
C ASN A 733 -13.57 -33.61 0.56
N GLY A 734 -14.14 -33.57 1.77
CA GLY A 734 -13.98 -34.60 2.80
C GLY A 734 -12.82 -34.38 3.79
N VAL A 735 -11.99 -33.35 3.59
CA VAL A 735 -11.02 -32.89 4.59
C VAL A 735 -11.77 -31.97 5.57
N THR A 736 -11.91 -32.42 6.81
CA THR A 736 -12.68 -31.70 7.83
C THR A 736 -11.79 -30.87 8.75
N LYS A 737 -12.15 -29.59 8.92
CA LYS A 737 -11.61 -28.65 9.91
C LYS A 737 -12.71 -28.32 10.93
N THR A 738 -12.33 -28.27 12.21
CA THR A 738 -13.23 -27.87 13.30
C THR A 738 -13.01 -26.39 13.62
N LEU A 739 -14.09 -25.61 13.68
CA LEU A 739 -14.08 -24.19 14.02
C LEU A 739 -14.68 -23.95 15.42
N ASP A 740 -14.67 -22.69 15.87
CA ASP A 740 -15.40 -22.27 17.06
C ASP A 740 -16.92 -22.46 16.87
N TYR A 741 -17.69 -22.61 17.95
CA TYR A 741 -19.15 -22.54 17.88
C TYR A 741 -19.59 -21.08 17.73
N GLY A 742 -20.37 -20.79 16.70
CA GLY A 742 -20.83 -19.44 16.32
C GLY A 742 -21.99 -19.48 15.33
N LEU A 743 -22.37 -18.34 14.78
CA LEU A 743 -23.46 -18.23 13.79
C LEU A 743 -22.87 -18.00 12.40
N TYR A 744 -22.71 -19.10 11.65
CA TYR A 744 -22.04 -19.07 10.37
C TYR A 744 -22.98 -18.74 9.20
N LEU A 745 -22.44 -18.02 8.21
CA LEU A 745 -22.99 -17.97 6.86
C LEU A 745 -22.66 -19.25 6.07
N PRO A 746 -23.40 -19.58 4.99
CA PRO A 746 -23.03 -20.63 4.06
C PRO A 746 -21.60 -20.44 3.52
N PRO A 747 -20.83 -21.53 3.33
CA PRO A 747 -19.49 -21.44 2.76
C PRO A 747 -19.55 -21.06 1.27
N GLN A 748 -18.55 -20.34 0.78
CA GLN A 748 -18.43 -19.97 -0.64
C GLN A 748 -17.21 -20.61 -1.29
N ILE A 749 -17.28 -20.83 -2.61
CA ILE A 749 -16.20 -21.42 -3.42
C ILE A 749 -15.77 -20.39 -4.48
N TYR A 750 -14.48 -20.05 -4.52
CA TYR A 750 -13.92 -19.12 -5.51
C TYR A 750 -13.00 -19.88 -6.46
N GLU A 751 -13.42 -20.06 -7.71
CA GLU A 751 -12.61 -20.65 -8.78
C GLU A 751 -12.28 -19.59 -9.85
N GLN A 752 -11.05 -19.08 -9.87
CA GLN A 752 -10.61 -18.10 -10.85
C GLN A 752 -9.10 -18.17 -11.10
N ALA A 753 -8.67 -17.96 -12.35
CA ALA A 753 -7.25 -17.99 -12.76
C ALA A 753 -6.48 -19.27 -12.35
N ASN A 754 -7.16 -20.44 -12.40
CA ASN A 754 -6.68 -21.74 -11.92
C ASN A 754 -6.35 -21.82 -10.41
N ARG A 755 -6.80 -20.85 -9.62
CA ARG A 755 -6.72 -20.85 -8.15
C ARG A 755 -8.09 -21.18 -7.57
N THR A 756 -8.10 -21.94 -6.48
CA THR A 756 -9.30 -22.29 -5.73
C THR A 756 -9.12 -21.88 -4.26
N TYR A 757 -10.11 -21.19 -3.70
CA TYR A 757 -10.21 -20.90 -2.26
C TYR A 757 -11.63 -21.09 -1.76
N PHE A 758 -11.79 -21.24 -0.45
CA PHE A 758 -13.07 -21.44 0.23
C PHE A 758 -13.20 -20.47 1.40
N SER A 759 -14.29 -19.70 1.48
CA SER A 759 -14.58 -18.86 2.66
C SER A 759 -15.69 -19.47 3.50
N ILE A 760 -15.69 -19.13 4.78
CA ILE A 760 -16.87 -19.20 5.66
C ILE A 760 -16.75 -18.08 6.70
N VAL A 761 -17.89 -17.56 7.17
CA VAL A 761 -17.93 -16.35 8.00
C VAL A 761 -18.77 -16.60 9.24
N ASP A 762 -18.19 -16.39 10.43
CA ASP A 762 -18.90 -16.39 11.71
C ASP A 762 -19.40 -14.97 12.02
N GLN A 763 -20.71 -14.74 11.84
CA GLN A 763 -21.36 -13.46 12.11
C GLN A 763 -21.52 -13.14 13.60
N GLN A 764 -21.33 -14.13 14.49
CA GLN A 764 -21.37 -13.91 15.93
C GLN A 764 -20.01 -13.43 16.48
N ALA A 765 -18.92 -13.83 15.83
CA ALA A 765 -17.55 -13.44 16.21
C ALA A 765 -16.92 -12.39 15.27
N ASP A 766 -17.64 -11.92 14.25
CA ASP A 766 -17.15 -11.08 13.15
C ASP A 766 -15.89 -11.65 12.46
N LYS A 767 -15.81 -12.97 12.28
CA LYS A 767 -14.64 -13.66 11.70
C LYS A 767 -14.91 -14.17 10.29
N VAL A 768 -14.17 -13.65 9.31
CA VAL A 768 -14.00 -14.27 7.99
C VAL A 768 -12.85 -15.27 8.06
N TYR A 769 -13.09 -16.52 7.69
CA TYR A 769 -12.06 -17.54 7.45
C TYR A 769 -11.88 -17.74 5.94
N LEU A 770 -10.64 -18.01 5.49
CA LEU A 770 -10.33 -18.36 4.11
C LEU A 770 -9.37 -19.55 4.08
N PHE A 771 -9.71 -20.58 3.29
CA PHE A 771 -8.96 -21.81 3.13
C PHE A 771 -8.50 -22.01 1.69
N ASP A 772 -7.36 -22.66 1.49
CA ASP A 772 -6.80 -23.00 0.17
C ASP A 772 -7.37 -24.32 -0.42
N GLU A 773 -6.88 -24.73 -1.59
CA GLU A 773 -7.29 -25.98 -2.25
C GLU A 773 -6.86 -27.26 -1.47
N GLN A 774 -5.97 -27.14 -0.48
CA GLN A 774 -5.57 -28.21 0.44
C GLN A 774 -6.44 -28.22 1.72
N ALA A 775 -7.38 -27.28 1.83
CA ALA A 775 -8.21 -26.99 2.98
C ALA A 775 -7.44 -26.45 4.20
N GLU A 776 -6.21 -25.96 4.04
CA GLU A 776 -5.49 -25.28 5.11
C GLU A 776 -5.87 -23.80 5.21
N LEU A 777 -5.80 -23.25 6.42
CA LEU A 777 -6.19 -21.86 6.71
C LEU A 777 -5.12 -20.92 6.15
N VAL A 778 -5.52 -19.95 5.32
CA VAL A 778 -4.60 -18.99 4.71
C VAL A 778 -3.94 -18.14 5.82
N SER A 779 -2.61 -18.02 5.77
CA SER A 779 -1.82 -17.27 6.75
C SER A 779 -2.33 -15.83 6.93
N GLY A 780 -2.64 -15.46 8.18
CA GLY A 780 -3.23 -14.19 8.57
C GLY A 780 -4.76 -14.22 8.79
N PHE A 781 -5.45 -15.31 8.43
CA PHE A 781 -6.86 -15.52 8.75
C PHE A 781 -7.04 -16.21 10.13
N PRO A 782 -8.21 -16.06 10.78
CA PRO A 782 -9.36 -15.26 10.37
C PRO A 782 -9.12 -13.74 10.49
N VAL A 783 -9.77 -12.98 9.60
CA VAL A 783 -9.80 -11.50 9.64
C VAL A 783 -11.20 -11.00 10.02
N PHE A 784 -11.34 -9.72 10.34
CA PHE A 784 -12.64 -9.16 10.68
C PHE A 784 -13.59 -9.05 9.47
N GLY A 785 -14.84 -9.49 9.61
CA GLY A 785 -15.94 -9.21 8.68
C GLY A 785 -17.23 -9.94 9.04
N ASN A 786 -18.38 -9.35 8.67
CA ASN A 786 -19.71 -9.80 9.08
C ASN A 786 -20.58 -10.37 7.93
N SER A 787 -20.22 -10.11 6.67
CA SER A 787 -20.91 -10.65 5.47
C SER A 787 -20.07 -11.71 4.74
N HIS A 788 -20.66 -12.33 3.71
CA HIS A 788 -19.88 -12.97 2.65
C HIS A 788 -18.83 -12.02 2.05
N ILE A 789 -17.80 -12.58 1.41
CA ILE A 789 -16.74 -11.80 0.74
C ILE A 789 -16.81 -11.94 -0.79
N GLU A 790 -16.52 -10.86 -1.53
CA GLU A 790 -16.18 -10.98 -2.97
C GLU A 790 -14.66 -10.91 -3.14
N LEU A 791 -14.08 -11.99 -3.68
CA LEU A 791 -12.64 -12.23 -3.80
C LEU A 791 -12.19 -12.16 -5.26
N ASP A 792 -11.15 -11.37 -5.53
CA ASP A 792 -10.52 -11.20 -6.85
C ASP A 792 -9.16 -11.91 -6.86
N LEU A 793 -9.06 -12.96 -7.68
CA LEU A 793 -7.88 -13.82 -7.83
C LEU A 793 -7.09 -13.53 -9.11
N ARG A 794 -7.45 -12.47 -9.87
CA ARG A 794 -6.80 -12.11 -11.15
C ARG A 794 -5.33 -11.73 -10.99
N ALA A 795 -4.94 -11.17 -9.85
CA ALA A 795 -3.54 -10.93 -9.50
C ALA A 795 -2.92 -12.23 -8.99
N PRO A 796 -1.91 -12.83 -9.66
CA PRO A 796 -1.42 -14.16 -9.31
C PRO A 796 -0.70 -14.21 -7.96
N THR A 797 -0.05 -13.12 -7.57
CA THR A 797 0.75 -12.93 -6.35
C THR A 797 -0.01 -12.21 -5.24
N ALA A 798 -1.35 -12.21 -5.27
CA ALA A 798 -2.15 -11.55 -4.25
C ALA A 798 -3.53 -12.19 -4.01
N LEU A 799 -4.16 -11.78 -2.91
CA LEU A 799 -5.57 -11.98 -2.57
C LEU A 799 -6.17 -10.60 -2.29
N ASN A 800 -7.12 -10.17 -3.11
CA ASN A 800 -7.84 -8.90 -2.91
C ASN A 800 -9.32 -9.20 -2.69
N PHE A 801 -9.91 -8.79 -1.56
CA PHE A 801 -11.33 -8.99 -1.31
C PHE A 801 -11.99 -7.84 -0.56
N ILE A 802 -13.32 -7.80 -0.65
CA ILE A 802 -14.18 -6.87 0.08
C ILE A 802 -15.20 -7.62 0.94
N VAL A 803 -15.57 -7.01 2.07
CA VAL A 803 -16.56 -7.53 3.03
C VAL A 803 -17.26 -6.37 3.74
N LYS A 804 -18.50 -6.57 4.24
CA LYS A 804 -19.09 -5.67 5.23
C LYS A 804 -18.31 -5.78 6.54
N GLY A 805 -17.81 -4.65 7.02
CA GLY A 805 -17.20 -4.51 8.33
C GLY A 805 -18.27 -4.19 9.38
N ASP A 806 -18.14 -3.03 10.02
CA ASP A 806 -19.19 -2.47 10.88
C ASP A 806 -20.46 -2.14 10.07
N ASP A 807 -21.57 -1.79 10.73
CA ASP A 807 -22.87 -1.64 10.06
C ASP A 807 -22.88 -0.67 8.87
N ASN A 808 -22.12 0.43 8.93
CA ASN A 808 -21.95 1.40 7.85
C ASN A 808 -20.55 1.39 7.20
N ALA A 809 -19.82 0.27 7.27
CA ALA A 809 -18.45 0.19 6.78
C ALA A 809 -18.19 -0.98 5.83
N ILE A 810 -17.41 -0.71 4.77
CA ILE A 810 -16.81 -1.72 3.90
C ILE A 810 -15.34 -1.87 4.32
N LEU A 811 -14.85 -3.10 4.39
CA LEU A 811 -13.43 -3.39 4.50
C LEU A 811 -12.90 -3.89 3.16
N ILE A 812 -11.74 -3.38 2.76
CA ILE A 812 -10.93 -3.88 1.65
C ILE A 812 -9.70 -4.54 2.26
N TYR A 813 -9.43 -5.78 1.90
CA TYR A 813 -8.26 -6.53 2.32
C TYR A 813 -7.36 -6.87 1.13
N ASN A 814 -6.05 -6.73 1.33
CA ASN A 814 -5.02 -7.13 0.38
C ASN A 814 -3.94 -7.97 1.10
N LYS A 815 -3.68 -9.20 0.64
CA LYS A 815 -2.55 -10.01 1.06
C LYS A 815 -1.69 -10.38 -0.14
N SER A 816 -0.40 -10.04 -0.11
CA SER A 816 0.61 -10.56 -1.05
C SER A 816 0.91 -12.04 -0.80
N LEU A 817 1.23 -12.78 -1.86
CA LEU A 817 1.62 -14.20 -1.86
C LEU A 817 3.01 -14.41 -2.50
#